data_AF-A0A2V8LCX2-F1
#
_entry.id   AF-A0A2V8LCX2-F1
#
_cell.length_a   1.000
_cell.length_b   1.000
_cell.length_c   1.000
_cell.angle_alpha   90.00
_cell.angle_beta   90.00
_cell.angle_gamma   90.00
#
_symmetry.space_group_name_H-M   'P 1'
#
loop_
_entity.id
_entity.type
_entity.pdbx_description
1 polymer ?
#
loop_
_entity_poly.entity_id
_entity_poly.type
_entity_poly.pdbx_seq_one_letter_code
_entity_poly.pdbx_strand_id
1 'polypeptide(L)'
;MTCSIRAIRYQSKFSPRKSFRLPVINDRFSNPPDFQLRTRSRGTSMTAKASVRRGHLVLALSVSIAALVVASALTRSHAQATKLVLISQETSTRAIAADSVTLKREPFQTTSEVTWGNDARTRVMLFAMGLARDASPADISATAEDGSHKQYPLTVEYVGPVPEQDWATAVVVRLNDQMGDLGDVLIGISYQGSNSNRVRVGIGHVGDGPPDDKGAVPTPGTISPSLAPAATAGTLTTSDVQTIIAQAVSAAASINRAVTVAVTDKEGNALGVFRMTGAPATTQLRGGGPGPTLAPNPITGFVATGLDGSVVPAKVAAISKAGTAALFSTRGNAFTSRTAGFIIQEHFPPGVDFRSGGPLYGVQFSSLPCSDIKTPGLPLGLSGDPGSAPIYKNGEAVGGVGIEGDGAYTVDRDPTDFDQPFEEVIAVSATRSFEAPSLIRGDNILVDGIRLAYLNVTNAPVPATIAFGSLPGAVDPLFPIRAAQLSEFTPAIVGGIAGEVDTRFFPFAGSPTVTANSLTAADVNTIISHAAQQANITRAAIRQPLGSNARVSIAVVDTNGVVLGIFRQQDAPVFGFDVSVQKARTAAFYSSGNAGALLRGAGFGSYVDRASADGLKLDGSVAFTDRAGGFLHRPFFPDGINNSAAGPFSRELNEWSVFNVGLQLDLIKTNLQTVLSGGAAPCTSIPNLPNGIQIFPGSVPLYKNGVLVGAIGISGDGVDQDDLIAAGGGAGFAPPVNIRSDQVLVRGVRLPFLKFPRSPNL
;
A
#
# COMPACT_ATOMS: atom_id res chain seq x y z
N MET A 1 -26.06 -43.28 8.30
CA MET A 1 -27.09 -43.28 7.25
C MET A 1 -26.65 -42.38 6.12
N THR A 2 -27.03 -42.78 4.91
CA THR A 2 -26.50 -42.49 3.57
C THR A 2 -26.81 -41.09 3.00
N CYS A 3 -25.79 -40.51 2.35
CA CYS A 3 -25.73 -39.96 0.99
C CYS A 3 -26.84 -39.02 0.46
N SER A 4 -26.47 -37.82 -0.04
CA SER A 4 -26.42 -37.57 -1.51
C SER A 4 -25.92 -36.16 -1.86
N ILE A 5 -24.91 -36.12 -2.72
CA ILE A 5 -24.34 -34.96 -3.42
C ILE A 5 -24.98 -34.89 -4.81
N ARG A 6 -25.45 -33.71 -5.25
CA ARG A 6 -25.78 -33.46 -6.66
C ARG A 6 -24.86 -32.39 -7.24
N ALA A 7 -24.01 -32.83 -8.18
CA ALA A 7 -23.24 -31.99 -9.08
C ALA A 7 -24.07 -31.68 -10.34
N ILE A 8 -24.01 -30.43 -10.83
CA ILE A 8 -24.59 -30.00 -12.10
C ILE A 8 -23.47 -29.94 -13.14
N ARG A 9 -23.63 -30.72 -14.22
CA ARG A 9 -22.80 -30.68 -15.44
C ARG A 9 -23.26 -29.54 -16.34
N TYR A 10 -22.33 -28.75 -16.87
CA TYR A 10 -22.56 -27.92 -18.07
C TYR A 10 -21.86 -28.56 -19.27
N GLN A 11 -22.64 -28.89 -20.30
CA GLN A 11 -22.16 -29.42 -21.57
C GLN A 11 -21.81 -28.29 -22.55
N SER A 12 -20.62 -28.38 -23.13
CA SER A 12 -20.17 -27.66 -24.31
C SER A 12 -20.88 -28.16 -25.58
N LYS A 13 -21.36 -27.27 -26.44
CA LYS A 13 -21.66 -27.56 -27.85
C LYS A 13 -20.98 -26.55 -28.77
N PHE A 14 -19.99 -27.03 -29.52
CA PHE A 14 -19.44 -26.43 -30.73
C PHE A 14 -20.34 -26.72 -31.93
N SER A 15 -20.43 -25.79 -32.89
CA SER A 15 -20.66 -26.10 -34.30
C SER A 15 -19.97 -25.07 -35.21
N PRO A 16 -19.37 -25.43 -36.36
CA PRO A 16 -18.42 -24.58 -37.09
C PRO A 16 -18.88 -24.09 -38.48
N ARG A 17 -18.04 -23.19 -39.04
CA ARG A 17 -17.86 -22.76 -40.44
C ARG A 17 -18.73 -21.61 -40.98
N LYS A 18 -18.04 -20.53 -41.38
CA LYS A 18 -18.00 -20.08 -42.79
C LYS A 18 -16.75 -19.21 -43.05
N SER A 19 -16.02 -19.61 -44.08
CA SER A 19 -14.86 -18.99 -44.71
C SER A 19 -15.25 -17.81 -45.59
N PHE A 20 -14.49 -16.71 -45.60
CA PHE A 20 -14.46 -15.77 -46.73
C PHE A 20 -13.05 -15.20 -46.98
N ARG A 21 -12.69 -15.15 -48.26
CA ARG A 21 -11.37 -14.85 -48.85
C ARG A 21 -11.09 -13.35 -48.94
N LEU A 22 -9.80 -13.02 -48.92
CA LEU A 22 -9.15 -11.78 -49.39
C LEU A 22 -9.26 -11.64 -50.93
N PRO A 23 -9.16 -10.41 -51.46
CA PRO A 23 -8.57 -10.17 -52.77
C PRO A 23 -7.24 -9.40 -52.69
N VAL A 24 -6.28 -9.90 -53.47
CA VAL A 24 -5.05 -9.23 -53.91
C VAL A 24 -5.32 -8.60 -55.27
N ILE A 25 -4.90 -7.34 -55.51
CA ILE A 25 -4.62 -6.82 -56.86
C ILE A 25 -3.36 -5.93 -56.81
N ASN A 26 -2.51 -6.15 -57.82
CA ASN A 26 -1.15 -5.68 -58.08
C ASN A 26 -1.01 -4.23 -58.62
N ASP A 27 0.22 -3.72 -58.42
CA ASP A 27 1.12 -2.95 -59.30
C ASP A 27 0.63 -1.74 -60.12
N ARG A 28 1.34 -0.60 -60.03
CA ARG A 28 2.47 -0.21 -60.94
C ARG A 28 2.91 1.26 -60.76
N PHE A 29 4.24 1.43 -60.65
CA PHE A 29 5.13 2.47 -61.21
C PHE A 29 4.62 3.89 -61.50
N SER A 30 5.31 4.92 -60.96
CA SER A 30 6.34 5.73 -61.68
C SER A 30 6.72 7.03 -60.91
N ASN A 31 8.02 7.32 -60.87
CA ASN A 31 8.68 8.59 -60.50
C ASN A 31 9.34 9.17 -61.78
N PRO A 32 9.99 10.36 -61.78
CA PRO A 32 9.58 11.73 -61.43
C PRO A 32 9.80 12.66 -62.67
N PRO A 33 9.97 13.99 -62.54
CA PRO A 33 11.35 14.50 -62.71
C PRO A 33 11.74 15.79 -61.95
N ASP A 34 13.06 15.97 -61.86
CA ASP A 34 13.85 17.15 -61.47
C ASP A 34 13.65 18.38 -62.36
N PHE A 35 13.93 19.58 -61.81
CA PHE A 35 14.57 20.65 -62.60
C PHE A 35 15.46 21.58 -61.74
N GLN A 36 16.57 21.97 -62.36
CA GLN A 36 17.75 22.57 -61.75
C GLN A 36 17.87 24.10 -61.86
N LEU A 37 18.69 24.65 -60.94
CA LEU A 37 19.69 25.73 -61.08
C LEU A 37 19.39 26.97 -61.93
N ARG A 38 19.60 28.16 -61.33
CA ARG A 38 20.72 29.05 -61.74
C ARG A 38 20.98 30.22 -60.79
N THR A 39 22.22 30.69 -60.93
CA THR A 39 23.10 31.51 -60.09
C THR A 39 23.10 33.02 -60.42
N ARG A 40 23.77 33.78 -59.51
CA ARG A 40 24.55 35.05 -59.67
C ARG A 40 23.80 36.38 -59.52
N SER A 41 24.38 37.49 -59.03
CA SER A 41 25.58 37.86 -58.23
C SER A 41 25.71 39.40 -58.19
N ARG A 42 26.59 39.94 -57.31
CA ARG A 42 27.14 41.32 -57.18
C ARG A 42 26.34 42.23 -56.25
N GLY A 43 26.92 43.10 -55.41
CA GLY A 43 28.26 43.67 -55.15
C GLY A 43 28.03 44.80 -54.10
N THR A 44 28.92 45.30 -53.23
CA THR A 44 30.27 45.88 -53.38
C THR A 44 30.74 46.34 -51.98
N SER A 45 31.98 46.04 -51.55
CA SER A 45 33.13 46.95 -51.22
C SER A 45 32.95 47.92 -50.03
N MET A 46 33.81 47.98 -48.98
CA MET A 46 35.21 48.51 -48.93
C MET A 46 35.89 48.12 -47.56
N THR A 47 37.07 47.47 -47.51
CA THR A 47 38.46 47.96 -47.17
C THR A 47 38.63 48.70 -45.81
N ALA A 48 39.61 48.48 -44.90
CA ALA A 48 40.96 47.89 -44.99
C ALA A 48 41.60 47.48 -43.62
N LYS A 49 42.40 46.40 -43.67
CA LYS A 49 43.76 46.10 -43.11
C LYS A 49 44.12 46.29 -41.61
N ALA A 50 44.52 45.18 -40.96
CA ALA A 50 45.88 44.87 -40.42
C ALA A 50 45.82 43.55 -39.59
N SER A 51 46.36 42.42 -40.06
CA SER A 51 47.71 41.87 -39.81
C SER A 51 47.88 41.05 -38.50
N VAL A 52 47.97 39.71 -38.68
CA VAL A 52 48.81 38.72 -37.95
C VAL A 52 48.46 38.48 -36.47
N ARG A 53 48.02 37.29 -35.99
CA ARG A 53 48.68 35.97 -36.06
C ARG A 53 47.63 34.87 -35.76
N ARG A 54 47.22 34.11 -36.78
CA ARG A 54 46.47 32.85 -36.65
C ARG A 54 47.46 31.73 -36.32
N GLY A 55 47.29 31.09 -35.16
CA GLY A 55 48.11 29.93 -34.77
C GLY A 55 47.49 29.03 -33.70
N HIS A 56 46.60 29.54 -32.84
CA HIS A 56 46.15 28.77 -31.68
C HIS A 56 44.64 28.54 -31.56
N LEU A 57 43.81 29.14 -32.43
CA LEU A 57 42.35 29.03 -32.31
C LEU A 57 41.70 27.94 -33.17
N VAL A 58 42.37 27.48 -34.24
CA VAL A 58 41.84 26.40 -35.11
C VAL A 58 42.20 25.01 -34.57
N LEU A 59 43.26 24.89 -33.77
CA LEU A 59 43.63 23.65 -33.08
C LEU A 59 42.70 23.37 -31.89
N ALA A 60 42.26 24.40 -31.16
CA ALA A 60 41.37 24.22 -30.01
C ALA A 60 39.95 23.77 -30.42
N LEU A 61 39.41 24.28 -31.53
CA LEU A 61 38.08 23.89 -32.01
C LEU A 61 38.06 22.50 -32.67
N SER A 62 39.14 22.08 -33.32
CA SER A 62 39.26 20.73 -33.90
C SER A 62 39.59 19.67 -32.85
N VAL A 63 40.33 20.00 -31.79
CA VAL A 63 40.53 19.10 -30.64
C VAL A 63 39.25 18.95 -29.81
N SER A 64 38.39 19.97 -29.73
CA SER A 64 37.14 19.89 -28.95
C SER A 64 36.04 19.10 -29.67
N ILE A 65 35.97 19.16 -31.00
CA ILE A 65 35.02 18.35 -31.81
C ILE A 65 35.55 16.91 -31.99
N ALA A 66 36.87 16.71 -32.10
CA ALA A 66 37.46 15.36 -32.07
C ALA A 66 37.33 14.70 -30.68
N ALA A 67 37.43 15.46 -29.59
CA ALA A 67 37.18 14.93 -28.24
C ALA A 67 35.69 14.58 -28.03
N LEU A 68 34.75 15.33 -28.63
CA LEU A 68 33.33 14.96 -28.60
C LEU A 68 33.00 13.74 -29.47
N VAL A 69 33.64 13.58 -30.63
CA VAL A 69 33.39 12.43 -31.53
C VAL A 69 34.13 11.16 -31.08
N VAL A 70 35.28 11.27 -30.42
CA VAL A 70 35.97 10.12 -29.79
C VAL A 70 35.32 9.73 -28.46
N ALA A 71 34.77 10.67 -27.68
CA ALA A 71 33.97 10.34 -26.50
C ALA A 71 32.61 9.68 -26.86
N SER A 72 32.07 9.97 -28.05
CA SER A 72 30.81 9.38 -28.53
C SER A 72 31.00 8.02 -29.25
N ALA A 73 32.23 7.63 -29.57
CA ALA A 73 32.54 6.36 -30.24
C ALA A 73 33.14 5.28 -29.32
N LEU A 74 33.31 5.59 -28.02
CA LEU A 74 33.77 4.64 -26.99
C LEU A 74 32.76 4.39 -25.87
N THR A 75 31.60 5.04 -25.88
CA THR A 75 30.43 4.53 -25.15
C THR A 75 29.61 3.67 -26.10
N ARG A 76 30.13 2.47 -26.41
CA ARG A 76 29.20 1.34 -26.50
C ARG A 76 28.49 1.34 -25.15
N SER A 77 27.18 1.52 -25.17
CA SER A 77 26.36 1.16 -24.02
C SER A 77 26.69 -0.29 -23.69
N HIS A 78 27.61 -0.51 -22.75
CA HIS A 78 27.57 -1.73 -21.99
C HIS A 78 26.30 -1.57 -21.17
N ALA A 79 25.21 -2.16 -21.68
CA ALA A 79 24.13 -2.60 -20.84
C ALA A 79 24.78 -3.13 -19.56
N GLN A 80 24.49 -2.49 -18.44
CA GLN A 80 24.99 -2.91 -17.14
C GLN A 80 24.59 -4.37 -16.99
N ALA A 81 25.55 -5.28 -17.16
CA ALA A 81 25.27 -6.70 -17.15
C ALA A 81 24.59 -7.00 -15.81
N THR A 82 23.34 -7.43 -15.88
CA THR A 82 22.56 -7.85 -14.73
C THR A 82 23.42 -8.86 -13.97
N LYS A 83 23.80 -8.56 -12.73
CA LYS A 83 24.67 -9.43 -11.95
C LYS A 83 24.01 -10.80 -11.85
N LEU A 84 24.69 -11.85 -12.32
CA LEU A 84 24.22 -13.22 -12.22
C LEU A 84 24.22 -13.64 -10.75
N VAL A 85 23.05 -14.00 -10.20
CA VAL A 85 22.89 -14.32 -8.78
C VAL A 85 22.00 -15.55 -8.63
N LEU A 86 22.47 -16.56 -7.91
CA LEU A 86 21.64 -17.65 -7.40
C LEU A 86 20.92 -17.20 -6.14
N ILE A 87 19.62 -17.49 -6.07
CA ILE A 87 18.74 -17.03 -5.01
C ILE A 87 18.87 -17.94 -3.78
N SER A 88 19.11 -17.33 -2.62
CA SER A 88 19.16 -18.01 -1.32
C SER A 88 18.02 -17.59 -0.40
N GLN A 89 17.90 -18.24 0.75
CA GLN A 89 17.01 -17.83 1.83
C GLN A 89 17.42 -16.46 2.38
N GLU A 90 16.51 -15.73 3.03
CA GLU A 90 16.78 -14.36 3.52
C GLU A 90 17.85 -14.28 4.62
N THR A 91 17.98 -15.33 5.43
CA THR A 91 18.87 -15.38 6.60
C THR A 91 20.04 -16.34 6.43
N SER A 92 20.17 -16.97 5.25
CA SER A 92 21.19 -17.98 4.97
C SER A 92 21.60 -17.99 3.50
N THR A 93 22.83 -18.40 3.22
CA THR A 93 23.35 -18.70 1.87
C THR A 93 22.75 -19.97 1.27
N ARG A 94 21.92 -20.69 2.03
CA ARG A 94 21.18 -21.88 1.60
C ARG A 94 20.19 -21.55 0.50
N ALA A 95 20.25 -22.31 -0.60
CA ALA A 95 19.46 -22.05 -1.78
C ALA A 95 17.96 -22.12 -1.49
N ILE A 96 17.17 -21.35 -2.23
CA ILE A 96 15.79 -21.74 -2.49
C ILE A 96 15.86 -22.78 -3.60
N ALA A 97 15.63 -24.05 -3.25
CA ALA A 97 15.74 -25.16 -4.17
C ALA A 97 14.65 -26.21 -3.92
N ALA A 98 14.28 -26.93 -4.97
CA ALA A 98 13.36 -28.05 -4.90
C ALA A 98 13.76 -29.17 -5.88
N ASP A 99 13.37 -30.40 -5.59
CA ASP A 99 13.40 -31.48 -6.59
C ASP A 99 12.42 -31.11 -7.70
N SER A 100 12.87 -31.11 -8.96
CA SER A 100 12.09 -30.56 -10.07
C SER A 100 10.83 -31.35 -10.40
N VAL A 101 10.69 -32.56 -9.88
CA VAL A 101 9.56 -33.46 -10.15
C VAL A 101 8.60 -33.49 -8.97
N THR A 102 9.12 -33.71 -7.77
CA THR A 102 8.34 -33.90 -6.55
C THR A 102 8.09 -32.59 -5.79
N LEU A 103 8.81 -31.52 -6.13
CA LEU A 103 8.82 -30.23 -5.44
C LEU A 103 9.18 -30.32 -3.95
N LYS A 104 9.77 -31.44 -3.52
CA LYS A 104 10.29 -31.61 -2.16
C LYS A 104 11.51 -30.72 -1.97
N ARG A 105 11.70 -30.21 -0.74
CA ARG A 105 12.92 -29.50 -0.34
C ARG A 105 14.01 -30.50 0.06
N GLU A 106 15.23 -29.98 0.20
CA GLU A 106 16.39 -30.73 0.66
C GLU A 106 16.22 -31.35 2.08
N PRO A 107 17.03 -32.35 2.47
CA PRO A 107 18.16 -32.93 1.73
C PRO A 107 17.70 -33.72 0.50
N PHE A 108 18.34 -33.46 -0.64
CA PHE A 108 18.02 -34.14 -1.89
C PHE A 108 18.68 -35.50 -1.94
N GLN A 109 17.89 -36.56 -2.10
CA GLN A 109 18.42 -37.88 -2.39
C GLN A 109 19.19 -37.85 -3.72
N THR A 110 20.21 -38.68 -3.86
CA THR A 110 21.03 -38.69 -5.09
C THR A 110 20.29 -39.29 -6.28
N THR A 111 19.31 -40.15 -6.00
CA THR A 111 18.39 -40.73 -6.96
C THR A 111 16.96 -40.27 -6.69
N SER A 112 16.22 -39.95 -7.75
CA SER A 112 14.83 -39.54 -7.64
C SER A 112 13.92 -40.76 -7.40
N GLU A 113 12.86 -40.56 -6.62
CA GLU A 113 11.79 -41.57 -6.43
C GLU A 113 11.01 -41.82 -7.72
N VAL A 114 11.06 -40.88 -8.68
CA VAL A 114 10.33 -40.94 -9.95
C VAL A 114 11.32 -40.80 -11.11
N THR A 115 11.50 -41.87 -11.88
CA THR A 115 12.39 -41.91 -13.04
C THR A 115 11.79 -41.13 -14.21
N TRP A 116 12.47 -40.08 -14.68
CA TRP A 116 12.12 -39.33 -15.88
C TRP A 116 13.28 -39.37 -16.88
N GLY A 117 13.00 -39.81 -18.10
CA GLY A 117 14.02 -39.97 -19.14
C GLY A 117 14.84 -41.26 -19.00
N ASN A 118 16.15 -41.18 -19.26
CA ASN A 118 17.04 -42.34 -19.36
C ASN A 118 17.86 -42.62 -18.08
N ASP A 119 17.64 -41.86 -16.99
CA ASP A 119 18.35 -42.04 -15.73
C ASP A 119 17.45 -41.80 -14.51
N ALA A 120 17.92 -42.20 -13.33
CA ALA A 120 17.24 -42.02 -12.05
C ALA A 120 17.87 -40.94 -11.17
N ARG A 121 18.71 -40.04 -11.72
CA ARG A 121 19.38 -39.00 -10.94
C ARG A 121 18.42 -37.87 -10.59
N THR A 122 18.55 -37.35 -9.38
CA THR A 122 17.77 -36.21 -8.91
C THR A 122 18.11 -34.96 -9.72
N ARG A 123 17.07 -34.21 -10.03
CA ARG A 123 17.14 -32.91 -10.71
C ARG A 123 16.75 -31.84 -9.72
N VAL A 124 17.71 -30.98 -9.39
CA VAL A 124 17.52 -29.88 -8.44
C VAL A 124 17.18 -28.63 -9.24
N MET A 125 16.01 -28.07 -8.98
CA MET A 125 15.59 -26.77 -9.48
C MET A 125 16.15 -25.68 -8.56
N LEU A 126 17.00 -24.82 -9.12
CA LEU A 126 17.53 -23.62 -8.52
C LEU A 126 16.86 -22.39 -9.15
N PHE A 127 16.90 -21.25 -8.47
CA PHE A 127 16.38 -19.99 -8.99
C PHE A 127 17.49 -18.95 -9.09
N ALA A 128 17.51 -18.20 -10.20
CA ALA A 128 18.54 -17.23 -10.51
C ALA A 128 17.96 -15.88 -10.96
N MET A 129 18.71 -14.81 -10.72
CA MET A 129 18.50 -13.49 -11.30
C MET A 129 19.63 -13.18 -12.28
N GLY A 130 19.34 -12.39 -13.31
CA GLY A 130 20.33 -11.87 -14.26
C GLY A 130 20.64 -12.79 -15.44
N LEU A 131 19.85 -13.85 -15.66
CA LEU A 131 19.86 -14.62 -16.91
C LEU A 131 18.99 -13.95 -17.97
N ALA A 132 19.39 -14.06 -19.24
CA ALA A 132 18.57 -13.61 -20.36
C ALA A 132 17.32 -14.49 -20.50
N ARG A 133 16.20 -13.92 -20.96
CA ARG A 133 14.92 -14.64 -21.11
C ARG A 133 14.98 -15.80 -22.11
N ASP A 134 15.89 -15.71 -23.07
CA ASP A 134 16.13 -16.67 -24.14
C ASP A 134 17.40 -17.51 -23.91
N ALA A 135 17.97 -17.48 -22.69
CA ALA A 135 19.15 -18.27 -22.35
C ALA A 135 18.86 -19.77 -22.53
N SER A 136 19.73 -20.44 -23.29
CA SER A 136 19.65 -21.89 -23.49
C SER A 136 20.36 -22.62 -22.34
N PRO A 137 19.91 -23.83 -21.94
CA PRO A 137 20.67 -24.67 -21.03
C PRO A 137 22.14 -24.88 -21.44
N ALA A 138 22.42 -24.89 -22.75
CA ALA A 138 23.77 -25.06 -23.29
C ALA A 138 24.70 -23.85 -23.01
N ASP A 139 24.14 -22.68 -22.70
CA ASP A 139 24.91 -21.46 -22.44
C ASP A 139 25.32 -21.32 -20.96
N ILE A 140 24.82 -22.22 -20.11
CA ILE A 140 25.03 -22.20 -18.65
C ILE A 140 25.86 -23.41 -18.24
N SER A 141 26.93 -23.18 -17.49
CA SER A 141 27.64 -24.24 -16.79
C SER A 141 27.31 -24.19 -15.29
N ALA A 142 27.21 -25.34 -14.64
CA ALA A 142 26.92 -25.47 -13.22
C ALA A 142 27.94 -26.42 -12.55
N THR A 143 28.39 -26.08 -11.35
CA THR A 143 29.37 -26.89 -10.59
C THR A 143 28.98 -26.93 -9.12
N ALA A 144 29.11 -28.09 -8.48
CA ALA A 144 29.01 -28.28 -7.04
C ALA A 144 30.39 -28.57 -6.42
N GLU A 145 30.63 -28.12 -5.20
CA GLU A 145 31.83 -28.43 -4.41
C GLU A 145 31.43 -29.03 -3.05
N ASP A 146 32.04 -30.16 -2.66
CA ASP A 146 31.79 -30.83 -1.38
C ASP A 146 32.78 -30.40 -0.26
N GLY A 147 32.58 -30.93 0.96
CA GLY A 147 33.43 -30.62 2.12
C GLY A 147 34.90 -31.04 1.97
N SER A 148 35.23 -31.88 0.98
CA SER A 148 36.60 -32.28 0.62
C SER A 148 37.21 -31.40 -0.48
N HIS A 149 36.52 -30.34 -0.89
CA HIS A 149 36.85 -29.48 -2.02
C HIS A 149 36.86 -30.19 -3.39
N LYS A 150 36.20 -31.35 -3.50
CA LYS A 150 36.04 -32.02 -4.78
C LYS A 150 34.90 -31.36 -5.55
N GLN A 151 35.17 -31.04 -6.82
CA GLN A 151 34.21 -30.38 -7.70
C GLN A 151 33.50 -31.40 -8.61
N TYR A 152 32.20 -31.19 -8.79
CA TYR A 152 31.32 -32.01 -9.61
C TYR A 152 30.65 -31.13 -10.67
N PRO A 153 30.92 -31.34 -11.97
CA PRO A 153 30.15 -30.67 -13.01
C PRO A 153 28.71 -31.19 -12.98
N LEU A 154 27.76 -30.27 -13.00
CA LEU A 154 26.33 -30.56 -13.04
C LEU A 154 25.79 -30.25 -14.44
N THR A 155 25.01 -31.17 -15.01
CA THR A 155 24.37 -30.95 -16.31
C THR A 155 23.16 -30.04 -16.13
N VAL A 156 23.12 -28.91 -16.84
CA VAL A 156 21.94 -28.03 -16.88
C VAL A 156 20.97 -28.58 -17.93
N GLU A 157 19.77 -28.99 -17.51
CA GLU A 157 18.78 -29.61 -18.39
C GLU A 157 17.64 -28.66 -18.77
N TYR A 158 17.37 -27.65 -17.94
CA TYR A 158 16.31 -26.68 -18.20
C TYR A 158 16.68 -25.29 -17.68
N VAL A 159 16.32 -24.28 -18.46
CA VAL A 159 16.38 -22.86 -18.11
C VAL A 159 15.08 -22.24 -18.60
N GLY A 160 14.38 -21.53 -17.74
CA GLY A 160 13.13 -20.88 -18.13
C GLY A 160 12.60 -19.92 -17.09
N PRO A 161 11.65 -19.04 -17.48
CA PRO A 161 11.07 -18.08 -16.55
C PRO A 161 10.31 -18.82 -15.44
N VAL A 162 10.38 -18.27 -14.22
CA VAL A 162 9.49 -18.70 -13.15
C VAL A 162 8.10 -18.10 -13.41
N PRO A 163 7.02 -18.90 -13.44
CA PRO A 163 5.68 -18.37 -13.68
C PRO A 163 5.37 -17.20 -12.75
N GLU A 164 4.88 -16.10 -13.34
CA GLU A 164 4.49 -14.86 -12.63
C GLU A 164 5.64 -14.12 -11.91
N GLN A 165 6.88 -14.59 -12.03
CA GLN A 165 8.08 -13.97 -11.48
C GLN A 165 9.07 -13.68 -12.60
N ASP A 166 8.70 -12.71 -13.45
CA ASP A 166 9.41 -12.29 -14.65
C ASP A 166 10.88 -11.85 -14.45
N TRP A 167 11.27 -11.63 -13.19
CA TRP A 167 12.62 -11.25 -12.74
C TRP A 167 13.48 -12.46 -12.33
N ALA A 168 12.88 -13.66 -12.19
CA ALA A 168 13.54 -14.88 -11.77
C ALA A 168 13.52 -15.95 -12.87
N THR A 169 14.59 -16.73 -12.94
CA THR A 169 14.76 -17.83 -13.90
C THR A 169 15.00 -19.12 -13.13
N ALA A 170 14.20 -20.15 -13.42
CA ALA A 170 14.43 -21.50 -12.93
C ALA A 170 15.56 -22.15 -13.75
N VAL A 171 16.54 -22.74 -13.06
CA VAL A 171 17.66 -23.50 -13.62
C VAL A 171 17.62 -24.89 -13.02
N VAL A 172 17.33 -25.90 -13.83
CA VAL A 172 17.28 -27.30 -13.36
C VAL A 172 18.62 -27.96 -13.68
N VAL A 173 19.28 -28.44 -12.63
CA VAL A 173 20.56 -29.15 -12.72
C VAL A 173 20.38 -30.62 -12.32
N ARG A 174 20.96 -31.53 -13.11
CA ARG A 174 21.01 -32.96 -12.79
C ARG A 174 22.24 -33.24 -11.92
N LEU A 175 22.05 -33.93 -10.80
CA LEU A 175 23.16 -34.32 -9.92
C LEU A 175 24.15 -35.26 -10.65
N ASN A 176 25.44 -35.02 -10.45
CA ASN A 176 26.52 -35.81 -11.06
C ASN A 176 26.51 -37.26 -10.55
N ASP A 177 26.87 -38.22 -11.40
CA ASP A 177 26.80 -39.66 -11.09
C ASP A 177 27.77 -40.09 -9.98
N GLN A 178 28.83 -39.31 -9.76
CA GLN A 178 29.80 -39.53 -8.69
C GLN A 178 29.36 -38.94 -7.35
N MET A 179 28.23 -38.22 -7.29
CA MET A 179 27.72 -37.66 -6.04
C MET A 179 26.92 -38.74 -5.28
N GLY A 180 27.48 -39.14 -4.13
CA GLY A 180 26.83 -39.95 -3.11
C GLY A 180 26.14 -39.09 -2.05
N ASP A 181 26.02 -39.61 -0.85
CA ASP A 181 25.62 -38.82 0.31
C ASP A 181 26.81 -37.94 0.74
N LEU A 182 26.71 -36.63 0.47
CA LEU A 182 27.82 -35.68 0.61
C LEU A 182 27.58 -34.66 1.73
N GLY A 183 26.36 -34.58 2.25
CA GLY A 183 25.94 -33.46 3.09
C GLY A 183 25.74 -32.20 2.27
N ASP A 184 26.09 -31.05 2.82
CA ASP A 184 26.02 -29.75 2.17
C ASP A 184 27.10 -29.63 1.07
N VAL A 185 26.69 -29.11 -0.08
CA VAL A 185 27.59 -28.69 -1.17
C VAL A 185 27.36 -27.22 -1.51
N LEU A 186 28.37 -26.56 -2.08
CA LEU A 186 28.24 -25.23 -2.66
C LEU A 186 28.05 -25.33 -4.17
N ILE A 187 26.90 -24.87 -4.67
CA ILE A 187 26.57 -24.86 -6.09
C ILE A 187 26.71 -23.45 -6.66
N GLY A 188 27.43 -23.31 -7.77
CA GLY A 188 27.52 -22.08 -8.57
C GLY A 188 27.22 -22.32 -10.04
N ILE A 189 26.81 -21.26 -10.74
CA ILE A 189 26.62 -21.27 -12.20
C ILE A 189 27.47 -20.21 -12.89
N SER A 190 27.75 -20.40 -14.18
CA SER A 190 28.42 -19.42 -15.04
C SER A 190 27.63 -19.24 -16.34
N TYR A 191 27.45 -17.99 -16.75
CA TYR A 191 26.76 -17.58 -17.97
C TYR A 191 27.50 -16.41 -18.62
N GLN A 192 27.80 -16.51 -19.93
CA GLN A 192 28.52 -15.49 -20.70
C GLN A 192 29.83 -14.98 -20.05
N GLY A 193 30.59 -15.88 -19.41
CA GLY A 193 31.84 -15.54 -18.73
C GLY A 193 31.68 -14.87 -17.35
N SER A 194 30.45 -14.72 -16.86
CA SER A 194 30.14 -14.22 -15.52
C SER A 194 29.75 -15.37 -14.60
N ASN A 195 30.37 -15.44 -13.42
CA ASN A 195 30.03 -16.43 -12.39
C ASN A 195 29.00 -15.87 -11.41
N SER A 196 28.10 -16.73 -10.92
CA SER A 196 27.18 -16.41 -9.83
C SER A 196 27.88 -16.43 -8.47
N ASN A 197 27.18 -15.98 -7.43
CA ASN A 197 27.46 -16.47 -6.07
C ASN A 197 27.25 -17.99 -5.99
N ARG A 198 27.88 -18.63 -5.00
CA ARG A 198 27.60 -20.03 -4.68
C ARG A 198 26.58 -20.12 -3.56
N VAL A 199 25.61 -21.02 -3.71
CA VAL A 199 24.55 -21.27 -2.73
C VAL A 199 24.70 -22.66 -2.14
N ARG A 200 24.29 -22.82 -0.89
CA ARG A 200 24.39 -24.08 -0.15
C ARG A 200 23.18 -24.97 -0.41
N VAL A 201 23.43 -26.25 -0.66
CA VAL A 201 22.39 -27.28 -0.90
C VAL A 201 22.79 -28.60 -0.24
N GLY A 202 21.88 -29.25 0.49
CA GLY A 202 22.07 -30.55 1.14
C GLY A 202 21.76 -31.71 0.20
N ILE A 203 22.72 -32.63 0.04
CA ILE A 203 22.66 -33.83 -0.79
C ILE A 203 22.81 -35.06 0.11
N GLY A 204 21.74 -35.85 0.22
CA GLY A 204 21.61 -37.01 1.11
C GLY A 204 21.28 -36.64 2.55
N HIS A 205 22.07 -35.77 3.18
CA HIS A 205 21.80 -35.14 4.48
C HIS A 205 22.19 -33.65 4.51
N VAL A 206 22.01 -32.98 5.65
CA VAL A 206 22.39 -31.57 5.89
C VAL A 206 23.52 -31.52 6.91
N GLY A 207 24.60 -30.79 6.63
CA GLY A 207 25.84 -30.77 7.43
C GLY A 207 27.07 -31.13 6.60
N ASP A 208 28.26 -31.20 7.19
CA ASP A 208 29.51 -31.74 6.59
C ASP A 208 30.06 -31.08 5.30
N GLY A 209 29.41 -30.03 4.81
CA GLY A 209 29.83 -29.29 3.62
C GLY A 209 30.97 -28.31 3.84
N PRO A 210 31.52 -27.73 2.77
CA PRO A 210 32.57 -26.74 2.87
C PRO A 210 32.03 -25.46 3.55
N PRO A 211 32.90 -24.64 4.17
CA PRO A 211 32.49 -23.32 4.65
C PRO A 211 31.99 -22.47 3.49
N ASP A 212 31.08 -21.53 3.77
CA ASP A 212 30.65 -20.56 2.77
C ASP A 212 31.84 -19.75 2.23
N ASP A 213 31.70 -19.26 0.99
CA ASP A 213 32.69 -18.36 0.40
C ASP A 213 32.97 -17.15 1.30
N LYS A 214 34.22 -16.69 1.32
CA LYS A 214 34.59 -15.50 2.08
C LYS A 214 33.78 -14.30 1.57
N GLY A 215 32.94 -13.75 2.45
CA GLY A 215 32.06 -12.63 2.12
C GLY A 215 30.73 -13.04 1.48
N ALA A 216 30.40 -14.34 1.47
CA ALA A 216 29.06 -14.79 1.13
C ALA A 216 28.04 -14.20 2.11
N VAL A 217 26.95 -13.70 1.55
CA VAL A 217 25.80 -13.16 2.27
C VAL A 217 24.53 -13.76 1.67
N PRO A 218 23.43 -13.81 2.42
CA PRO A 218 22.14 -14.16 1.86
C PRO A 218 21.79 -13.33 0.62
N THR A 219 21.30 -13.98 -0.42
CA THR A 219 20.86 -13.39 -1.69
C THR A 219 19.37 -13.69 -1.92
N PRO A 220 18.47 -13.19 -1.07
CA PRO A 220 17.05 -13.39 -1.27
C PRO A 220 16.62 -12.80 -2.61
N GLY A 221 15.76 -13.53 -3.31
CA GLY A 221 15.20 -13.17 -4.60
C GLY A 221 14.24 -12.00 -4.45
N THR A 222 14.81 -10.82 -4.24
CA THR A 222 14.10 -9.56 -4.22
C THR A 222 14.78 -8.69 -5.26
N ILE A 223 13.97 -8.04 -6.11
CA ILE A 223 14.39 -6.74 -6.63
C ILE A 223 14.59 -5.92 -5.38
N SER A 224 15.83 -5.79 -4.89
CA SER A 224 16.12 -4.78 -3.89
C SER A 224 15.66 -3.48 -4.54
N PRO A 225 14.62 -2.80 -4.03
CA PRO A 225 14.37 -1.45 -4.46
C PRO A 225 15.68 -0.72 -4.24
N SER A 226 16.04 0.20 -5.14
CA SER A 226 17.17 1.05 -4.85
C SER A 226 16.96 1.63 -3.45
N LEU A 227 17.93 1.47 -2.55
CA LEU A 227 17.97 2.17 -1.27
C LEU A 227 18.11 3.69 -1.48
N ALA A 228 18.08 4.20 -2.72
CA ALA A 228 17.87 5.61 -2.93
C ALA A 228 16.44 5.94 -2.45
N PRO A 229 16.30 6.77 -1.41
CA PRO A 229 15.00 7.33 -1.10
C PRO A 229 14.44 7.93 -2.40
N ALA A 230 13.16 7.71 -2.66
CA ALA A 230 12.49 8.71 -3.45
C ALA A 230 12.60 9.99 -2.61
N ALA A 231 13.45 10.93 -3.03
CA ALA A 231 13.55 12.23 -2.36
C ALA A 231 12.18 12.93 -2.30
N THR A 232 11.25 12.48 -3.14
CA THR A 232 9.87 12.91 -3.26
C THR A 232 8.89 11.80 -2.88
N ALA A 233 7.69 12.17 -2.46
CA ALA A 233 6.54 11.31 -2.15
C ALA A 233 5.94 10.65 -3.41
N GLY A 234 6.74 9.84 -4.12
CA GLY A 234 6.41 9.28 -5.43
C GLY A 234 7.13 10.01 -6.58
N THR A 235 6.84 9.63 -7.82
CA THR A 235 7.61 10.06 -9.02
C THR A 235 6.76 10.76 -10.08
N LEU A 236 5.63 11.35 -9.70
CA LEU A 236 4.79 12.15 -10.60
C LEU A 236 5.48 13.46 -10.95
N THR A 237 5.61 13.73 -12.24
CA THR A 237 6.09 15.01 -12.76
C THR A 237 4.94 15.98 -13.02
N THR A 238 5.24 17.26 -13.19
CA THR A 238 4.24 18.27 -13.61
C THR A 238 3.51 17.83 -14.90
N SER A 239 4.23 17.23 -15.85
CA SER A 239 3.66 16.73 -17.11
C SER A 239 2.72 15.53 -16.88
N ASP A 240 3.05 14.64 -15.95
CA ASP A 240 2.17 13.51 -15.60
C ASP A 240 0.85 14.05 -15.02
N VAL A 241 0.93 15.01 -14.09
CA VAL A 241 -0.26 15.62 -13.47
C VAL A 241 -1.13 16.34 -14.51
N GLN A 242 -0.52 17.10 -15.43
CA GLN A 242 -1.24 17.72 -16.55
C GLN A 242 -1.93 16.68 -17.42
N THR A 243 -1.25 15.56 -17.71
CA THR A 243 -1.79 14.48 -18.54
C THR A 243 -3.01 13.83 -17.88
N ILE A 244 -2.91 13.48 -16.60
CA ILE A 244 -3.99 12.83 -15.83
C ILE A 244 -5.22 13.75 -15.76
N ILE A 245 -5.03 15.04 -15.46
CA ILE A 245 -6.12 16.03 -15.45
C ILE A 245 -6.73 16.19 -16.86
N ALA A 246 -5.90 16.29 -17.90
CA ALA A 246 -6.37 16.43 -19.27
C ALA A 246 -7.19 15.22 -19.73
N GLN A 247 -6.75 14.00 -19.37
CA GLN A 247 -7.48 12.77 -19.66
C GLN A 247 -8.84 12.74 -18.93
N ALA A 248 -8.87 13.11 -17.65
CA ALA A 248 -10.10 13.22 -16.85
C ALA A 248 -11.10 14.21 -17.47
N VAL A 249 -10.65 15.43 -17.74
CA VAL A 249 -11.50 16.50 -18.29
C VAL A 249 -11.99 16.16 -19.70
N SER A 250 -11.16 15.52 -20.52
CA SER A 250 -11.57 15.06 -21.86
C SER A 250 -12.65 13.98 -21.78
N ALA A 251 -12.51 13.03 -20.85
CA ALA A 251 -13.52 12.02 -20.59
C ALA A 251 -14.83 12.65 -20.10
N ALA A 252 -14.76 13.53 -19.11
CA ALA A 252 -15.91 14.26 -18.58
C ALA A 252 -16.66 15.05 -19.66
N ALA A 253 -15.93 15.79 -20.50
CA ALA A 253 -16.49 16.51 -21.63
C ALA A 253 -17.17 15.58 -22.65
N SER A 254 -16.59 14.41 -22.94
CA SER A 254 -17.15 13.45 -23.89
C SER A 254 -18.49 12.83 -23.44
N ILE A 255 -18.75 12.81 -22.12
CA ILE A 255 -20.01 12.32 -21.55
C ILE A 255 -20.91 13.47 -21.04
N ASN A 256 -20.60 14.70 -21.44
CA ASN A 256 -21.34 15.92 -21.06
C ASN A 256 -21.53 16.04 -19.54
N ARG A 257 -20.42 15.94 -18.79
CA ARG A 257 -20.36 16.15 -17.34
C ARG A 257 -19.28 17.19 -17.04
N ALA A 258 -19.58 18.11 -16.15
CA ALA A 258 -18.62 19.08 -15.62
C ALA A 258 -18.24 18.66 -14.20
N VAL A 259 -16.94 18.47 -13.96
CA VAL A 259 -16.42 17.94 -12.69
C VAL A 259 -15.27 18.79 -12.16
N THR A 260 -14.97 18.61 -10.88
CA THR A 260 -13.72 18.99 -10.24
C THR A 260 -12.82 17.76 -10.17
N VAL A 261 -11.58 17.90 -10.64
CA VAL A 261 -10.56 16.84 -10.67
C VAL A 261 -9.45 17.22 -9.71
N ALA A 262 -9.06 16.31 -8.82
CA ALA A 262 -7.89 16.45 -7.96
C ALA A 262 -6.90 15.31 -8.21
N VAL A 263 -5.60 15.63 -8.20
CA VAL A 263 -4.51 14.66 -8.23
C VAL A 263 -3.66 14.85 -6.98
N THR A 264 -3.31 13.76 -6.30
CA THR A 264 -2.41 13.76 -5.15
C THR A 264 -1.19 12.89 -5.43
N ASP A 265 -0.08 13.16 -4.74
CA ASP A 265 1.06 12.25 -4.68
C ASP A 265 0.82 11.09 -3.69
N LYS A 266 1.84 10.23 -3.47
CA LYS A 266 1.72 9.03 -2.64
C LYS A 266 1.41 9.34 -1.17
N GLU A 267 1.83 10.51 -0.69
CA GLU A 267 1.60 10.95 0.70
C GLU A 267 0.35 11.83 0.83
N GLY A 268 -0.47 11.89 -0.21
CA GLY A 268 -1.73 12.63 -0.21
C GLY A 268 -1.56 14.14 -0.41
N ASN A 269 -0.37 14.63 -0.79
CA ASN A 269 -0.20 16.05 -1.10
C ASN A 269 -0.90 16.35 -2.43
N ALA A 270 -1.82 17.32 -2.44
CA ALA A 270 -2.46 17.77 -3.68
C ALA A 270 -1.42 18.32 -4.66
N LEU A 271 -1.35 17.75 -5.86
CA LEU A 271 -0.44 18.17 -6.94
C LEU A 271 -1.10 19.06 -7.98
N GLY A 272 -2.44 19.10 -7.98
CA GLY A 272 -3.21 19.94 -8.87
C GLY A 272 -4.70 19.71 -8.66
N VAL A 273 -5.47 20.79 -8.67
CA VAL A 273 -6.94 20.74 -8.73
C VAL A 273 -7.41 21.53 -9.93
N PHE A 274 -8.25 20.93 -10.76
CA PHE A 274 -8.85 21.58 -11.93
C PHE A 274 -10.37 21.53 -11.81
N ARG A 275 -11.02 22.69 -11.92
CA ARG A 275 -12.48 22.79 -11.91
C ARG A 275 -12.97 23.12 -13.31
N MET A 276 -13.76 22.23 -13.89
CA MET A 276 -14.40 22.48 -15.18
C MET A 276 -15.41 23.63 -15.08
N THR A 277 -15.56 24.38 -16.17
CA THR A 277 -16.65 25.37 -16.28
C THR A 277 -17.99 24.67 -16.12
N GLY A 278 -18.83 25.16 -15.20
CA GLY A 278 -20.14 24.57 -14.89
C GLY A 278 -20.12 23.43 -13.87
N ALA A 279 -18.95 23.00 -13.36
CA ALA A 279 -18.88 22.01 -12.29
C ALA A 279 -19.48 22.56 -10.98
N PRO A 280 -20.20 21.73 -10.19
CA PRO A 280 -20.73 22.14 -8.89
C PRO A 280 -19.66 22.77 -8.00
N ALA A 281 -20.00 23.87 -7.33
CA ALA A 281 -19.09 24.55 -6.41
C ALA A 281 -18.95 23.82 -5.08
N THR A 282 -20.01 23.11 -4.68
CA THR A 282 -20.17 22.46 -3.39
C THR A 282 -20.70 21.05 -3.57
N THR A 283 -20.46 20.22 -2.57
CA THR A 283 -21.02 18.87 -2.44
C THR A 283 -21.64 18.71 -1.06
N GLN A 284 -22.67 17.89 -0.94
CA GLN A 284 -23.34 17.60 0.31
C GLN A 284 -22.91 16.24 0.85
N LEU A 285 -22.47 16.18 2.11
CA LEU A 285 -22.16 14.93 2.79
C LEU A 285 -23.42 14.11 3.03
N ARG A 286 -23.40 12.85 2.59
CA ARG A 286 -24.49 11.88 2.72
C ARG A 286 -23.90 10.52 3.09
N GLY A 287 -23.74 10.25 4.38
CA GLY A 287 -23.04 9.07 4.88
C GLY A 287 -23.78 7.75 4.73
N GLY A 288 -24.93 7.74 4.07
CA GLY A 288 -25.80 6.58 3.99
C GLY A 288 -26.33 6.12 5.36
N GLY A 289 -26.96 4.95 5.40
CA GLY A 289 -27.61 4.45 6.62
C GLY A 289 -29.00 5.05 6.87
N PRO A 290 -29.71 4.60 7.92
CA PRO A 290 -31.08 5.04 8.17
C PRO A 290 -31.18 6.34 8.99
N GLY A 291 -30.05 6.93 9.39
CA GLY A 291 -29.98 8.24 10.03
C GLY A 291 -30.54 9.38 9.17
N PRO A 292 -31.13 10.43 9.78
CA PRO A 292 -31.68 11.55 9.02
C PRO A 292 -30.56 12.42 8.42
N THR A 293 -30.76 12.84 7.17
CA THR A 293 -30.00 13.97 6.60
C THR A 293 -30.56 15.28 7.15
N LEU A 294 -29.73 16.09 7.80
CA LEU A 294 -30.17 17.32 8.47
C LEU A 294 -29.99 18.54 7.55
N ALA A 295 -30.79 19.59 7.78
CA ALA A 295 -30.59 20.86 7.08
C ALA A 295 -29.30 21.56 7.61
N PRO A 296 -28.36 21.96 6.74
CA PRO A 296 -27.15 22.65 7.15
C PRO A 296 -27.46 24.09 7.61
N ASN A 297 -26.63 24.61 8.51
CA ASN A 297 -26.63 26.03 8.84
C ASN A 297 -26.29 26.85 7.57
N PRO A 298 -27.08 27.87 7.21
CA PRO A 298 -26.91 28.59 5.95
C PRO A 298 -25.62 29.44 5.87
N ILE A 299 -24.96 29.69 7.01
CA ILE A 299 -23.71 30.46 7.09
C ILE A 299 -22.51 29.52 7.06
N THR A 300 -22.49 28.51 7.94
CA THR A 300 -21.32 27.63 8.08
C THR A 300 -21.34 26.44 7.13
N GLY A 301 -22.51 26.08 6.58
CA GLY A 301 -22.69 24.89 5.77
C GLY A 301 -22.75 23.59 6.58
N PHE A 302 -22.61 23.61 7.91
CA PHE A 302 -22.54 22.40 8.74
C PHE A 302 -23.83 22.12 9.51
N VAL A 303 -24.06 20.85 9.86
CA VAL A 303 -25.19 20.40 10.68
C VAL A 303 -24.83 20.27 12.16
N ALA A 304 -25.84 20.32 13.04
CA ALA A 304 -25.67 20.27 14.49
C ALA A 304 -25.27 18.88 15.04
N THR A 305 -25.74 17.79 14.42
CA THR A 305 -25.42 16.39 14.80
C THR A 305 -24.91 15.62 13.58
N GLY A 306 -23.93 14.72 13.75
CA GLY A 306 -23.29 14.02 12.62
C GLY A 306 -22.64 14.97 11.61
N LEU A 307 -22.39 14.51 10.39
CA LEU A 307 -22.07 15.39 9.24
C LEU A 307 -23.09 15.29 8.10
N ASP A 308 -24.05 14.36 8.16
CA ASP A 308 -25.09 14.17 7.14
C ASP A 308 -25.93 15.43 6.89
N GLY A 309 -25.81 15.93 5.67
CA GLY A 309 -26.46 17.16 5.21
C GLY A 309 -25.54 18.38 5.21
N SER A 310 -24.35 18.29 5.79
CA SER A 310 -23.32 19.35 5.70
C SER A 310 -22.93 19.57 4.25
N VAL A 311 -22.61 20.80 3.90
CA VAL A 311 -22.23 21.24 2.56
C VAL A 311 -20.82 21.80 2.62
N VAL A 312 -19.94 21.26 1.78
CA VAL A 312 -18.52 21.63 1.70
C VAL A 312 -18.12 21.94 0.26
N PRO A 313 -17.01 22.66 0.01
CA PRO A 313 -16.54 22.88 -1.35
C PRO A 313 -16.25 21.55 -2.09
N ALA A 314 -16.69 21.42 -3.35
CA ALA A 314 -16.51 20.18 -4.13
C ALA A 314 -15.02 19.76 -4.23
N LYS A 315 -14.10 20.73 -4.24
CA LYS A 315 -12.66 20.46 -4.27
C LYS A 315 -12.14 19.69 -3.06
N VAL A 316 -12.72 19.88 -1.86
CA VAL A 316 -12.24 19.16 -0.66
C VAL A 316 -12.65 17.69 -0.70
N ALA A 317 -13.79 17.37 -1.33
CA ALA A 317 -14.19 16.01 -1.63
C ALA A 317 -13.29 15.38 -2.69
N ALA A 318 -13.04 16.07 -3.83
CA ALA A 318 -12.15 15.56 -4.87
C ALA A 318 -10.73 15.24 -4.33
N ILE A 319 -10.16 16.12 -3.49
CA ILE A 319 -8.85 15.88 -2.84
C ILE A 319 -8.92 14.66 -1.91
N SER A 320 -9.98 14.52 -1.11
CA SER A 320 -10.12 13.41 -0.17
C SER A 320 -10.32 12.07 -0.90
N LYS A 321 -11.09 12.05 -2.01
CA LYS A 321 -11.19 10.91 -2.93
C LYS A 321 -9.82 10.51 -3.50
N ALA A 322 -9.08 11.48 -4.06
CA ALA A 322 -7.75 11.26 -4.63
C ALA A 322 -6.75 10.71 -3.59
N GLY A 323 -6.68 11.37 -2.44
CA GLY A 323 -5.80 11.00 -1.35
C GLY A 323 -6.12 9.63 -0.79
N THR A 324 -7.39 9.23 -0.74
CA THR A 324 -7.77 7.88 -0.30
C THR A 324 -7.12 6.80 -1.16
N ALA A 325 -7.28 6.90 -2.48
CA ALA A 325 -6.67 5.93 -3.39
C ALA A 325 -5.12 5.93 -3.29
N ALA A 326 -4.51 7.08 -3.04
CA ALA A 326 -3.07 7.21 -2.83
C ALA A 326 -2.59 6.55 -1.53
N LEU A 327 -3.20 6.90 -0.39
CA LEU A 327 -2.75 6.50 0.95
C LEU A 327 -2.97 5.00 1.24
N PHE A 328 -3.97 4.38 0.61
CA PHE A 328 -4.26 2.95 0.77
C PHE A 328 -3.39 2.04 -0.11
N SER A 329 -2.90 2.55 -1.24
CA SER A 329 -2.25 1.72 -2.27
C SER A 329 -0.76 1.49 -2.01
N THR A 330 -0.28 0.30 -2.34
CA THR A 330 1.11 -0.17 -2.16
C THR A 330 1.56 -0.99 -3.37
N ARG A 331 2.76 -1.60 -3.32
CA ARG A 331 3.13 -2.60 -4.34
C ARG A 331 2.33 -3.89 -4.21
N GLY A 332 1.77 -4.17 -3.04
CA GLY A 332 1.03 -5.40 -2.75
C GLY A 332 -0.48 -5.29 -2.89
N ASN A 333 -1.03 -4.07 -2.92
CA ASN A 333 -2.48 -3.85 -3.01
C ASN A 333 -2.80 -2.49 -3.65
N ALA A 334 -3.90 -2.42 -4.39
CA ALA A 334 -4.43 -1.20 -4.98
C ALA A 334 -5.91 -1.05 -4.60
N PHE A 335 -6.24 0.01 -3.88
CA PHE A 335 -7.58 0.28 -3.39
C PHE A 335 -8.08 1.65 -3.83
N THR A 336 -9.40 1.77 -3.92
CA THR A 336 -10.11 3.01 -4.26
C THR A 336 -10.93 3.48 -3.07
N SER A 337 -11.56 4.65 -3.21
CA SER A 337 -12.60 5.12 -2.28
C SER A 337 -13.80 4.18 -2.22
N ARG A 338 -14.14 3.45 -3.29
CA ARG A 338 -15.15 2.37 -3.23
C ARG A 338 -14.68 1.20 -2.37
N THR A 339 -13.41 0.77 -2.50
CA THR A 339 -12.86 -0.25 -1.60
C THR A 339 -12.95 0.20 -0.14
N ALA A 340 -12.59 1.45 0.15
CA ALA A 340 -12.73 2.03 1.49
C ALA A 340 -14.20 2.06 1.94
N GLY A 341 -15.12 2.53 1.09
CA GLY A 341 -16.56 2.56 1.35
C GLY A 341 -17.13 1.17 1.70
N PHE A 342 -16.65 0.12 1.04
CA PHE A 342 -17.07 -1.25 1.27
C PHE A 342 -16.68 -1.79 2.65
N ILE A 343 -15.59 -1.30 3.24
CA ILE A 343 -15.00 -1.82 4.50
C ILE A 343 -15.21 -0.93 5.72
N ILE A 344 -15.99 0.15 5.61
CA ILE A 344 -16.30 1.06 6.73
C ILE A 344 -17.75 0.97 7.23
N GLN A 345 -18.56 0.11 6.63
CA GLN A 345 -20.01 0.05 6.89
C GLN A 345 -20.35 -0.82 8.10
N GLU A 346 -21.59 -0.73 8.55
CA GLU A 346 -22.13 -1.48 9.68
C GLU A 346 -22.20 -2.98 9.43
N HIS A 347 -22.20 -3.44 8.18
CA HIS A 347 -22.08 -4.85 7.81
C HIS A 347 -20.98 -5.07 6.77
N PHE A 348 -20.37 -6.25 6.81
CA PHE A 348 -19.37 -6.71 5.85
C PHE A 348 -19.68 -8.13 5.33
N PRO A 349 -20.02 -8.27 4.05
CA PRO A 349 -20.19 -7.20 3.07
C PRO A 349 -21.44 -6.34 3.37
N PRO A 350 -21.50 -5.09 2.86
CA PRO A 350 -22.70 -4.25 2.94
C PRO A 350 -23.95 -4.97 2.39
N GLY A 351 -25.11 -4.66 2.96
CA GLY A 351 -26.40 -5.22 2.54
C GLY A 351 -26.68 -6.66 2.99
N VAL A 352 -25.73 -7.34 3.68
CA VAL A 352 -25.94 -8.69 4.20
C VAL A 352 -26.16 -8.66 5.71
N ASP A 353 -27.37 -9.01 6.12
CA ASP A 353 -27.75 -9.08 7.54
C ASP A 353 -26.98 -10.13 8.32
N PHE A 354 -26.89 -9.92 9.64
CA PHE A 354 -26.24 -10.82 10.60
C PHE A 354 -24.75 -11.04 10.30
N ARG A 355 -24.08 -9.99 9.84
CA ARG A 355 -22.64 -9.95 9.58
C ARG A 355 -21.98 -8.89 10.44
N SER A 356 -20.75 -9.14 10.88
CA SER A 356 -19.94 -8.12 11.55
C SER A 356 -19.73 -6.90 10.65
N GLY A 357 -19.29 -5.80 11.24
CA GLY A 357 -18.94 -4.60 10.48
C GLY A 357 -17.76 -4.75 9.55
N GLY A 358 -17.62 -3.73 8.71
CA GLY A 358 -16.42 -3.50 7.93
C GLY A 358 -15.16 -3.51 8.80
N PRO A 359 -14.07 -4.16 8.36
CA PRO A 359 -12.86 -4.29 9.16
C PRO A 359 -12.20 -2.95 9.50
N LEU A 360 -12.44 -1.89 8.73
CA LEU A 360 -11.91 -0.54 8.98
C LEU A 360 -13.02 0.46 9.35
N TYR A 361 -14.14 0.00 9.92
CA TYR A 361 -15.20 0.86 10.43
C TYR A 361 -14.64 2.03 11.27
N GLY A 362 -14.88 3.27 10.83
CA GLY A 362 -14.40 4.49 11.47
C GLY A 362 -13.10 5.09 10.90
N VAL A 363 -12.41 4.41 9.97
CA VAL A 363 -11.13 4.89 9.40
C VAL A 363 -11.24 6.22 8.66
N GLN A 364 -12.43 6.59 8.19
CA GLN A 364 -12.70 7.87 7.54
C GLN A 364 -12.31 9.08 8.41
N PHE A 365 -12.33 8.94 9.74
CA PHE A 365 -11.92 9.98 10.69
C PHE A 365 -10.42 9.93 11.03
N SER A 366 -9.60 9.67 10.03
CA SER A 366 -8.14 9.69 10.11
C SER A 366 -7.52 10.47 8.96
N SER A 367 -6.23 10.78 9.10
CA SER A 367 -5.48 11.65 8.20
C SER A 367 -6.16 13.02 8.02
N LEU A 368 -6.87 13.50 9.04
CA LEU A 368 -7.63 14.75 9.01
C LEU A 368 -6.70 15.98 9.08
N PRO A 369 -7.13 17.15 8.59
CA PRO A 369 -6.29 18.36 8.61
C PRO A 369 -6.01 18.89 10.02
N CYS A 370 -6.77 18.45 11.03
CA CYS A 370 -6.57 18.75 12.44
C CYS A 370 -5.59 17.79 13.15
N SER A 371 -5.11 16.73 12.47
CA SER A 371 -4.18 15.76 13.06
C SER A 371 -2.82 16.40 13.28
N ASP A 372 -2.19 16.06 14.41
CA ASP A 372 -0.81 16.43 14.73
C ASP A 372 0.24 15.49 14.11
N ILE A 373 -0.21 14.43 13.39
CA ILE A 373 0.66 13.40 12.84
C ILE A 373 0.80 13.55 11.34
N LYS A 374 -0.26 13.32 10.56
CA LYS A 374 -0.19 13.42 9.10
C LYS A 374 -0.43 14.87 8.65
N THR A 375 0.62 15.49 8.14
CA THR A 375 0.61 16.86 7.63
C THR A 375 1.10 16.89 6.17
N PRO A 376 0.50 17.69 5.27
CA PRO A 376 -0.92 18.06 5.33
C PRO A 376 -1.80 16.80 5.40
N GLY A 377 -2.94 16.92 6.09
CA GLY A 377 -3.99 15.92 6.08
C GLY A 377 -4.91 16.01 4.86
N LEU A 378 -5.74 15.00 4.64
CA LEU A 378 -6.83 15.02 3.67
C LEU A 378 -8.00 15.82 4.25
N PRO A 379 -8.58 16.79 3.50
CA PRO A 379 -9.57 17.71 4.04
C PRO A 379 -10.75 17.06 4.76
N LEU A 380 -11.31 15.98 4.22
CA LEU A 380 -12.42 15.23 4.82
C LEU A 380 -11.98 13.88 5.42
N GLY A 381 -10.68 13.66 5.59
CA GLY A 381 -10.11 12.37 5.94
C GLY A 381 -10.20 11.38 4.76
N LEU A 382 -10.29 10.09 5.06
CA LEU A 382 -10.42 9.05 4.04
C LEU A 382 -11.87 8.94 3.55
N SER A 383 -12.03 8.77 2.24
CA SER A 383 -13.29 8.81 1.53
C SER A 383 -13.85 7.41 1.28
N GLY A 384 -15.12 7.21 1.61
CA GLY A 384 -15.90 6.03 1.18
C GLY A 384 -16.64 6.25 -0.14
N ASP A 385 -16.50 7.42 -0.74
CA ASP A 385 -17.33 7.87 -1.86
C ASP A 385 -16.71 7.47 -3.20
N PRO A 386 -17.37 6.63 -4.03
CA PRO A 386 -16.87 6.26 -5.35
C PRO A 386 -16.46 7.49 -6.19
N GLY A 387 -15.45 7.32 -7.05
CA GLY A 387 -14.94 8.40 -7.89
C GLY A 387 -13.43 8.64 -7.79
N SER A 388 -12.67 7.66 -7.30
CA SER A 388 -11.20 7.71 -7.26
C SER A 388 -10.55 6.50 -7.91
N ALA A 389 -9.31 6.69 -8.37
CA ALA A 389 -8.46 5.62 -8.85
C ALA A 389 -7.01 5.86 -8.41
N PRO A 390 -6.26 4.82 -8.03
CA PRO A 390 -4.85 4.97 -7.68
C PRO A 390 -4.02 5.14 -8.94
N ILE A 391 -2.94 5.92 -8.84
CA ILE A 391 -2.02 6.22 -9.93
C ILE A 391 -0.75 5.39 -9.73
N TYR A 392 -0.42 4.56 -10.71
CA TYR A 392 0.77 3.74 -10.74
C TYR A 392 1.71 4.16 -11.88
N LYS A 393 3.01 4.14 -11.62
CA LYS A 393 4.03 4.39 -12.64
C LYS A 393 5.13 3.36 -12.48
N ASN A 394 5.42 2.60 -13.54
CA ASN A 394 6.38 1.49 -13.51
C ASN A 394 6.09 0.44 -12.42
N GLY A 395 4.81 0.15 -12.17
CA GLY A 395 4.38 -0.81 -11.14
C GLY A 395 4.40 -0.27 -9.70
N GLU A 396 4.81 0.99 -9.50
CA GLU A 396 4.86 1.63 -8.19
C GLU A 396 3.64 2.53 -7.97
N ALA A 397 3.04 2.45 -6.78
CA ALA A 397 2.02 3.41 -6.35
C ALA A 397 2.68 4.79 -6.16
N VAL A 398 2.23 5.79 -6.91
CA VAL A 398 2.82 7.15 -6.94
C VAL A 398 1.82 8.27 -6.66
N GLY A 399 0.54 7.95 -6.48
CA GLY A 399 -0.49 8.94 -6.15
C GLY A 399 -1.91 8.41 -6.33
N GLY A 400 -2.85 9.34 -6.42
CA GLY A 400 -4.26 9.05 -6.66
C GLY A 400 -4.95 10.20 -7.40
N VAL A 401 -6.03 9.88 -8.11
CA VAL A 401 -6.93 10.85 -8.74
C VAL A 401 -8.32 10.71 -8.13
N GLY A 402 -9.02 11.83 -7.95
CA GLY A 402 -10.35 11.91 -7.37
C GLY A 402 -11.22 12.90 -8.15
N ILE A 403 -12.47 12.50 -8.39
CA ILE A 403 -13.44 13.22 -9.21
C ILE A 403 -14.65 13.56 -8.35
N GLU A 404 -15.07 14.82 -8.39
CA GLU A 404 -16.30 15.30 -7.74
C GLU A 404 -17.12 16.12 -8.74
N GLY A 405 -18.40 15.81 -8.92
CA GLY A 405 -19.27 16.53 -9.83
C GLY A 405 -20.74 16.18 -9.80
N ASP A 406 -21.18 15.22 -8.98
CA ASP A 406 -22.62 14.98 -8.75
C ASP A 406 -23.21 15.82 -7.59
N GLY A 407 -22.34 16.40 -6.77
CA GLY A 407 -22.71 17.22 -5.62
C GLY A 407 -23.14 16.41 -4.40
N ALA A 408 -22.81 15.12 -4.34
CA ALA A 408 -23.06 14.25 -3.21
C ALA A 408 -21.78 13.52 -2.80
N TYR A 409 -21.30 13.77 -1.58
CA TYR A 409 -20.20 13.02 -0.98
C TYR A 409 -20.76 11.85 -0.19
N THR A 410 -20.76 10.65 -0.77
CA THR A 410 -21.54 9.49 -0.30
C THR A 410 -20.71 8.24 0.04
N VAL A 411 -21.38 7.09 0.15
CA VAL A 411 -20.82 5.74 0.18
C VAL A 411 -21.72 4.82 -0.66
N ASP A 412 -21.13 3.82 -1.30
CA ASP A 412 -21.89 2.76 -1.98
C ASP A 412 -22.50 1.80 -0.95
N ARG A 413 -23.83 1.79 -0.86
CA ARG A 413 -24.61 1.01 0.10
C ARG A 413 -25.08 -0.34 -0.45
N ASP A 414 -25.10 -0.50 -1.76
CA ASP A 414 -25.54 -1.72 -2.44
C ASP A 414 -24.50 -2.15 -3.47
N PRO A 415 -23.43 -2.84 -3.04
CA PRO A 415 -22.37 -3.26 -3.94
C PRO A 415 -22.81 -4.35 -4.93
N THR A 416 -24.07 -4.82 -4.87
CA THR A 416 -24.59 -5.89 -5.74
C THR A 416 -25.20 -5.37 -7.05
N ASP A 417 -25.43 -4.06 -7.14
CA ASP A 417 -25.98 -3.44 -8.35
C ASP A 417 -24.91 -3.17 -9.43
N PHE A 418 -23.63 -3.26 -9.06
CA PHE A 418 -22.47 -2.97 -9.91
C PHE A 418 -22.57 -1.61 -10.62
N ASP A 419 -23.08 -0.60 -9.90
CA ASP A 419 -23.22 0.75 -10.42
C ASP A 419 -21.90 1.30 -10.97
N GLN A 420 -22.01 2.21 -11.94
CA GLN A 420 -20.86 2.91 -12.53
C GLN A 420 -21.09 4.41 -12.48
N PRO A 421 -20.86 5.05 -11.31
CA PRO A 421 -20.93 6.50 -11.18
C PRO A 421 -20.03 7.15 -12.24
N PHE A 422 -20.52 8.23 -12.87
CA PHE A 422 -19.76 8.89 -13.93
C PHE A 422 -18.42 9.43 -13.41
N GLU A 423 -18.31 9.71 -12.11
CA GLU A 423 -17.07 10.09 -11.44
C GLU A 423 -16.02 8.97 -11.49
N GLU A 424 -16.40 7.72 -11.25
CA GLU A 424 -15.49 6.57 -11.42
C GLU A 424 -15.14 6.35 -12.88
N VAL A 425 -16.10 6.50 -13.80
CA VAL A 425 -15.85 6.39 -15.24
C VAL A 425 -14.78 7.40 -15.69
N ILE A 426 -14.83 8.61 -15.16
CA ILE A 426 -13.83 9.65 -15.39
C ILE A 426 -12.51 9.31 -14.69
N ALA A 427 -12.52 8.80 -13.45
CA ALA A 427 -11.32 8.42 -12.71
C ALA A 427 -10.52 7.30 -13.41
N VAL A 428 -11.21 6.30 -13.97
CA VAL A 428 -10.58 5.25 -14.79
C VAL A 428 -9.99 5.84 -16.06
N SER A 429 -10.71 6.76 -16.71
CA SER A 429 -10.21 7.45 -17.91
C SER A 429 -8.98 8.32 -17.63
N ALA A 430 -8.88 8.87 -16.41
CA ALA A 430 -7.79 9.72 -15.97
C ALA A 430 -6.48 8.97 -15.70
N THR A 431 -6.55 7.65 -15.46
CA THR A 431 -5.39 6.81 -15.13
C THR A 431 -4.89 6.00 -16.33
N ARG A 432 -5.23 6.40 -17.55
CA ARG A 432 -4.73 5.70 -18.75
C ARG A 432 -3.22 5.80 -18.85
N SER A 433 -2.56 4.64 -18.97
CA SER A 433 -1.09 4.48 -18.86
C SER A 433 -0.51 4.70 -17.45
N PHE A 434 -1.37 4.76 -16.44
CA PHE A 434 -1.02 4.84 -15.02
C PHE A 434 -1.84 3.86 -14.16
N GLU A 435 -2.32 2.78 -14.76
CA GLU A 435 -3.24 1.85 -14.12
C GLU A 435 -2.54 0.98 -13.07
N ALA A 436 -3.26 0.66 -12.00
CA ALA A 436 -2.83 -0.36 -11.06
C ALA A 436 -2.63 -1.73 -11.76
N PRO A 437 -1.54 -2.46 -11.44
CA PRO A 437 -1.36 -3.85 -11.89
C PRO A 437 -2.57 -4.69 -11.50
N SER A 438 -3.07 -5.53 -12.43
CA SER A 438 -4.31 -6.27 -12.24
C SER A 438 -4.30 -7.16 -11.00
N LEU A 439 -3.18 -7.86 -10.75
CA LEU A 439 -3.03 -8.80 -9.65
C LEU A 439 -3.32 -8.18 -8.27
N ILE A 440 -2.95 -6.91 -8.08
CA ILE A 440 -2.99 -6.27 -6.75
C ILE A 440 -4.27 -5.46 -6.53
N ARG A 441 -5.18 -5.39 -7.50
CA ARG A 441 -6.44 -4.64 -7.36
C ARG A 441 -7.34 -5.26 -6.28
N GLY A 442 -8.13 -4.42 -5.61
CA GLY A 442 -9.00 -4.85 -4.52
C GLY A 442 -9.94 -6.00 -4.89
N ASP A 443 -10.43 -6.04 -6.12
CA ASP A 443 -11.29 -7.10 -6.65
C ASP A 443 -10.56 -8.45 -6.84
N ASN A 444 -9.25 -8.52 -6.64
CA ASN A 444 -8.44 -9.75 -6.57
C ASN A 444 -7.96 -10.07 -5.14
N ILE A 445 -8.45 -9.35 -4.13
CA ILE A 445 -8.13 -9.55 -2.72
C ILE A 445 -9.37 -10.05 -1.98
N LEU A 446 -9.18 -11.09 -1.16
CA LEU A 446 -10.21 -11.70 -0.33
C LEU A 446 -9.94 -11.42 1.15
N VAL A 447 -10.93 -10.90 1.86
CA VAL A 447 -10.92 -10.75 3.32
C VAL A 447 -12.03 -11.61 3.89
N ASP A 448 -11.71 -12.57 4.75
CA ASP A 448 -12.66 -13.56 5.27
C ASP A 448 -13.49 -14.28 4.19
N GLY A 449 -12.88 -14.50 3.02
CA GLY A 449 -13.52 -15.12 1.85
C GLY A 449 -14.43 -14.19 1.05
N ILE A 450 -14.51 -12.91 1.42
CA ILE A 450 -15.28 -11.88 0.74
C ILE A 450 -14.33 -11.09 -0.17
N ARG A 451 -14.70 -10.98 -1.46
CA ARG A 451 -13.98 -10.15 -2.43
C ARG A 451 -14.22 -8.68 -2.14
N LEU A 452 -13.16 -7.89 -2.06
CA LEU A 452 -13.29 -6.45 -1.87
C LEU A 452 -13.82 -5.79 -3.16
N ALA A 453 -14.58 -4.70 -2.99
CA ALA A 453 -14.93 -3.84 -4.11
C ALA A 453 -13.69 -3.06 -4.60
N TYR A 454 -13.66 -2.70 -5.88
CA TYR A 454 -12.59 -1.89 -6.48
C TYR A 454 -13.15 -0.79 -7.39
N LEU A 455 -13.28 -1.05 -8.69
CA LEU A 455 -13.90 -0.17 -9.68
C LEU A 455 -14.85 -1.04 -10.51
N ASN A 456 -16.10 -0.63 -10.66
CA ASN A 456 -17.08 -1.36 -11.45
C ASN A 456 -16.98 -1.06 -12.95
N VAL A 457 -16.15 -0.08 -13.32
CA VAL A 457 -16.00 0.42 -14.70
C VAL A 457 -15.12 -0.52 -15.51
N THR A 458 -15.73 -1.21 -16.49
CA THR A 458 -15.02 -2.12 -17.40
C THR A 458 -14.70 -1.51 -18.76
N ASN A 459 -15.44 -0.47 -19.18
CA ASN A 459 -15.28 0.19 -20.48
C ASN A 459 -15.33 1.71 -20.32
N ALA A 460 -14.25 2.30 -19.81
CA ALA A 460 -14.13 3.75 -19.69
C ALA A 460 -13.95 4.43 -21.06
N PRO A 461 -14.49 5.64 -21.27
CA PRO A 461 -14.34 6.37 -22.53
C PRO A 461 -12.88 6.73 -22.80
N VAL A 462 -12.46 6.59 -24.06
CA VAL A 462 -11.09 6.92 -24.51
C VAL A 462 -11.13 8.01 -25.59
N PRO A 463 -11.64 9.21 -25.30
CA PRO A 463 -11.63 10.29 -26.27
C PRO A 463 -10.20 10.79 -26.52
N ALA A 464 -10.01 11.48 -27.63
CA ALA A 464 -8.79 12.25 -27.88
C ALA A 464 -8.56 13.22 -26.69
N THR A 465 -7.34 13.22 -26.15
CA THR A 465 -7.02 14.05 -25.00
C THR A 465 -6.87 15.50 -25.44
N ILE A 466 -7.72 16.38 -24.92
CA ILE A 466 -7.66 17.82 -25.12
C ILE A 466 -6.34 18.33 -24.52
N ALA A 467 -5.64 19.22 -25.22
CA ALA A 467 -4.41 19.81 -24.70
C ALA A 467 -4.67 20.55 -23.38
N PHE A 468 -3.77 20.42 -22.40
CA PHE A 468 -3.98 20.96 -21.04
C PHE A 468 -4.34 22.46 -21.02
N GLY A 469 -3.67 23.27 -21.84
CA GLY A 469 -3.95 24.70 -21.95
C GLY A 469 -5.29 25.07 -22.61
N SER A 470 -6.01 24.09 -23.16
CA SER A 470 -7.29 24.26 -23.84
C SER A 470 -8.45 23.56 -23.11
N LEU A 471 -8.21 23.07 -21.89
CA LEU A 471 -9.25 22.42 -21.09
C LEU A 471 -10.36 23.41 -20.70
N PRO A 472 -11.66 23.02 -20.76
CA PRO A 472 -12.77 23.88 -20.38
C PRO A 472 -12.88 24.02 -18.86
N GLY A 473 -12.21 25.03 -18.30
CA GLY A 473 -12.22 25.31 -16.86
C GLY A 473 -10.97 26.06 -16.44
N ALA A 474 -10.63 25.94 -15.15
CA ALA A 474 -9.43 26.56 -14.60
C ALA A 474 -8.79 25.68 -13.51
N VAL A 475 -7.47 25.84 -13.36
CA VAL A 475 -6.72 25.34 -12.20
C VAL A 475 -7.14 26.14 -10.97
N ASP A 476 -7.41 25.47 -9.85
CA ASP A 476 -7.68 26.13 -8.58
C ASP A 476 -6.39 26.81 -8.08
N PRO A 477 -6.41 28.12 -7.80
CA PRO A 477 -5.20 28.87 -7.46
C PRO A 477 -4.56 28.42 -6.14
N LEU A 478 -5.29 27.75 -5.24
CA LEU A 478 -4.73 27.21 -4.00
C LEU A 478 -3.98 25.89 -4.22
N PHE A 479 -4.22 25.22 -5.35
CA PHE A 479 -3.63 23.92 -5.69
C PHE A 479 -3.09 23.95 -7.12
N PRO A 480 -2.02 24.74 -7.37
CA PRO A 480 -1.41 24.84 -8.70
C PRO A 480 -0.80 23.49 -9.13
N ILE A 481 -0.62 23.33 -10.43
CA ILE A 481 -0.02 22.11 -10.99
C ILE A 481 1.46 22.03 -10.64
N ARG A 482 1.86 20.93 -9.99
CA ARG A 482 3.24 20.68 -9.53
C ARG A 482 3.59 19.19 -9.57
N ALA A 483 4.88 18.89 -9.57
CA ALA A 483 5.38 17.53 -9.41
C ALA A 483 5.23 17.02 -7.96
N ALA A 484 5.45 15.73 -7.73
CA ALA A 484 5.47 15.12 -6.39
C ALA A 484 6.32 15.94 -5.40
N GLN A 485 5.81 16.12 -4.19
CA GLN A 485 6.50 16.93 -3.17
C GLN A 485 7.61 16.13 -2.50
N LEU A 486 8.47 16.77 -1.71
CA LEU A 486 9.46 16.05 -0.90
C LEU A 486 8.74 15.09 0.06
N SER A 487 9.29 13.89 0.22
CA SER A 487 8.74 12.92 1.18
C SER A 487 9.00 13.40 2.60
N GLU A 488 8.01 13.28 3.50
CA GLU A 488 8.23 13.44 4.94
C GLU A 488 9.00 12.24 5.53
N PHE A 489 9.07 11.13 4.79
CA PHE A 489 9.68 9.89 5.23
C PHE A 489 11.13 9.76 4.75
N THR A 490 11.99 9.36 5.68
CA THR A 490 13.41 9.09 5.44
C THR A 490 13.72 7.62 5.74
N PRO A 491 14.54 6.94 4.93
CA PRO A 491 14.87 5.54 5.18
C PRO A 491 15.58 5.34 6.53
N ALA A 492 15.21 4.28 7.25
CA ALA A 492 15.81 3.88 8.51
C ALA A 492 15.77 2.35 8.68
N ILE A 493 16.61 1.85 9.59
CA ILE A 493 16.63 0.45 9.98
C ILE A 493 16.35 0.38 11.49
N VAL A 494 15.32 -0.37 11.86
CA VAL A 494 14.91 -0.58 13.27
C VAL A 494 14.74 -2.07 13.50
N GLY A 495 15.38 -2.61 14.55
CA GLY A 495 15.33 -4.05 14.83
C GLY A 495 15.88 -4.94 13.70
N GLY A 496 16.74 -4.41 12.84
CA GLY A 496 17.23 -5.10 11.64
C GLY A 496 16.25 -5.09 10.45
N ILE A 497 15.10 -4.42 10.58
CA ILE A 497 14.08 -4.31 9.53
C ILE A 497 14.20 -2.96 8.83
N ALA A 498 14.25 -2.99 7.50
CA ALA A 498 14.26 -1.77 6.68
C ALA A 498 12.87 -1.12 6.65
N GLY A 499 12.85 0.19 6.75
CA GLY A 499 11.64 1.00 6.64
C GLY A 499 11.97 2.47 6.57
N GLU A 500 11.04 3.28 7.03
CA GLU A 500 11.07 4.72 6.92
C GLU A 500 10.58 5.37 8.22
N VAL A 501 11.11 6.54 8.53
CA VAL A 501 10.78 7.35 9.70
C VAL A 501 10.53 8.79 9.31
N ASP A 502 9.68 9.45 10.08
CA ASP A 502 9.58 10.90 10.09
C ASP A 502 10.51 11.44 11.19
N THR A 503 11.33 12.43 10.85
CA THR A 503 12.31 13.05 11.76
C THR A 503 11.69 13.73 12.98
N ARG A 504 10.38 14.03 12.97
CA ARG A 504 9.65 14.53 14.15
C ARG A 504 9.53 13.49 15.25
N PHE A 505 9.56 12.20 14.89
CA PHE A 505 9.32 11.08 15.80
C PHE A 505 10.51 10.09 15.82
N PHE A 506 11.67 10.52 15.32
CA PHE A 506 12.91 9.76 15.31
C PHE A 506 14.13 10.67 15.54
N PRO A 507 15.12 10.29 16.38
CA PRO A 507 15.22 9.03 17.13
C PRO A 507 14.12 8.87 18.18
N PHE A 508 13.83 7.62 18.56
CA PHE A 508 12.80 7.34 19.56
C PHE A 508 13.15 7.95 20.92
N ALA A 509 12.13 8.43 21.63
CA ALA A 509 12.24 9.13 22.89
C ALA A 509 11.68 8.31 24.06
N GLY A 510 12.04 8.69 25.29
CA GLY A 510 11.33 8.25 26.49
C GLY A 510 10.18 9.20 26.84
N SER A 511 9.30 8.80 27.75
CA SER A 511 8.22 9.64 28.25
C SER A 511 8.77 10.95 28.83
N PRO A 512 8.22 12.12 28.44
CA PRO A 512 8.68 13.41 28.98
C PRO A 512 8.49 13.52 30.49
N THR A 513 7.39 12.98 31.01
CA THR A 513 7.12 12.90 32.44
C THR A 513 7.74 11.63 33.00
N VAL A 514 8.94 11.74 33.56
CA VAL A 514 9.71 10.60 34.07
C VAL A 514 9.17 10.16 35.42
N THR A 515 8.73 8.91 35.49
CA THR A 515 8.39 8.19 36.73
C THR A 515 9.18 6.89 36.80
N ALA A 516 9.18 6.21 37.94
CA ALA A 516 9.84 4.91 38.09
C ALA A 516 9.35 3.84 37.08
N ASN A 517 8.13 4.00 36.56
CA ASN A 517 7.53 3.10 35.57
C ASN A 517 7.45 3.71 34.17
N SER A 518 7.93 4.93 33.93
CA SER A 518 7.86 5.55 32.60
C SER A 518 8.59 4.73 31.51
N LEU A 519 8.17 4.90 30.26
CA LEU A 519 8.87 4.28 29.12
C LEU A 519 10.15 5.07 28.83
N THR A 520 11.28 4.37 28.73
CA THR A 520 12.55 4.94 28.31
C THR A 520 12.69 4.83 26.79
N ALA A 521 13.61 5.60 26.18
CA ALA A 521 13.90 5.46 24.75
C ALA A 521 14.33 4.02 24.37
N ALA A 522 15.02 3.31 25.28
CA ALA A 522 15.40 1.92 25.09
C ALA A 522 14.19 0.96 25.09
N ASP A 523 13.20 1.21 25.96
CA ASP A 523 11.95 0.46 25.95
C ASP A 523 11.22 0.66 24.62
N VAL A 524 11.09 1.91 24.18
CA VAL A 524 10.39 2.25 22.91
C VAL A 524 11.10 1.62 21.73
N ASN A 525 12.43 1.69 21.66
CA ASN A 525 13.21 1.01 20.63
C ASN A 525 12.98 -0.51 20.62
N THR A 526 12.91 -1.13 21.80
CA THR A 526 12.66 -2.58 21.93
C THR A 526 11.26 -2.94 21.44
N ILE A 527 10.23 -2.21 21.91
CA ILE A 527 8.82 -2.42 21.54
C ILE A 527 8.64 -2.30 20.01
N ILE A 528 9.16 -1.22 19.41
CA ILE A 528 9.04 -1.00 17.96
C ILE A 528 9.85 -2.04 17.17
N SER A 529 11.05 -2.41 17.65
CA SER A 529 11.87 -3.45 16.99
C SER A 529 11.18 -4.81 16.98
N HIS A 530 10.59 -5.23 18.10
CA HIS A 530 9.85 -6.50 18.17
C HIS A 530 8.61 -6.49 17.28
N ALA A 531 7.85 -5.39 17.25
CA ALA A 531 6.72 -5.25 16.33
C ALA A 531 7.17 -5.32 14.86
N ALA A 532 8.26 -4.63 14.49
CA ALA A 532 8.79 -4.66 13.13
C ALA A 532 9.23 -6.07 12.71
N GLN A 533 9.91 -6.79 13.61
CA GLN A 533 10.31 -8.18 13.38
C GLN A 533 9.11 -9.12 13.26
N GLN A 534 8.10 -8.97 14.12
CA GLN A 534 6.86 -9.74 14.05
C GLN A 534 6.14 -9.48 12.72
N ALA A 535 6.02 -8.22 12.30
CA ALA A 535 5.43 -7.87 11.02
C ALA A 535 6.21 -8.49 9.85
N ASN A 536 7.54 -8.53 9.93
CA ASN A 536 8.39 -9.11 8.90
C ASN A 536 8.28 -10.63 8.76
N ILE A 537 7.61 -11.34 9.66
CA ILE A 537 7.33 -12.78 9.53
C ILE A 537 5.84 -13.10 9.48
N THR A 538 4.98 -12.08 9.56
CA THR A 538 3.52 -12.24 9.56
C THR A 538 3.02 -12.18 8.12
N ARG A 539 2.31 -13.21 7.68
CA ARG A 539 1.64 -13.23 6.38
C ARG A 539 0.58 -12.12 6.31
N ALA A 540 0.65 -11.33 5.24
CA ALA A 540 -0.35 -10.35 4.90
C ALA A 540 -1.73 -10.99 4.65
N ALA A 541 -2.79 -10.26 4.99
CA ALA A 541 -4.16 -10.57 4.62
C ALA A 541 -4.55 -9.93 3.28
N ILE A 542 -4.03 -8.74 3.01
CA ILE A 542 -4.52 -7.89 1.93
C ILE A 542 -3.49 -7.61 0.84
N ARG A 543 -2.39 -8.36 0.80
CA ARG A 543 -1.30 -8.14 -0.15
C ARG A 543 -1.14 -9.32 -1.10
N GLN A 544 -0.78 -9.00 -2.32
CA GLN A 544 -0.45 -9.91 -3.41
C GLN A 544 1.03 -9.71 -3.83
N PRO A 545 1.73 -10.76 -4.29
CA PRO A 545 1.27 -12.15 -4.35
C PRO A 545 1.03 -12.74 -2.94
N LEU A 546 0.15 -13.73 -2.86
CA LEU A 546 -0.11 -14.46 -1.62
C LEU A 546 1.19 -15.00 -1.01
N GLY A 547 1.29 -14.96 0.32
CA GLY A 547 2.52 -15.29 1.04
C GLY A 547 3.44 -14.09 1.26
N SER A 548 3.11 -12.91 0.71
CA SER A 548 3.80 -11.66 1.07
C SER A 548 3.64 -11.35 2.55
N ASN A 549 4.67 -10.76 3.15
CA ASN A 549 4.66 -10.38 4.55
C ASN A 549 3.88 -9.06 4.73
N ALA A 550 3.28 -8.89 5.91
CA ALA A 550 2.58 -7.69 6.31
C ALA A 550 3.52 -6.47 6.25
N ARG A 551 2.95 -5.31 5.92
CA ARG A 551 3.66 -4.03 5.93
C ARG A 551 2.83 -3.00 6.69
N VAL A 552 3.35 -2.54 7.82
CA VAL A 552 2.61 -1.71 8.77
C VAL A 552 3.40 -0.49 9.22
N SER A 553 2.67 0.51 9.72
CA SER A 553 3.16 1.56 10.60
C SER A 553 2.99 1.12 12.06
N ILE A 554 3.99 1.44 12.87
CA ILE A 554 4.11 1.06 14.28
C ILE A 554 4.32 2.34 15.07
N ALA A 555 3.47 2.61 16.05
CA ALA A 555 3.57 3.79 16.91
C ALA A 555 3.54 3.39 18.39
N VAL A 556 4.32 4.11 19.21
CA VAL A 556 4.30 4.00 20.67
C VAL A 556 4.03 5.37 21.26
N VAL A 557 3.09 5.42 22.22
CA VAL A 557 2.74 6.63 22.97
C VAL A 557 2.85 6.41 24.47
N ASP A 558 3.05 7.48 25.24
CA ASP A 558 2.93 7.44 26.70
C ASP A 558 1.47 7.53 27.18
N THR A 559 1.26 7.54 28.50
CA THR A 559 -0.10 7.65 29.12
C THR A 559 -0.79 8.99 28.84
N ASN A 560 -0.05 10.02 28.44
CA ASN A 560 -0.57 11.33 28.07
C ASN A 560 -0.83 11.45 26.57
N GLY A 561 -0.64 10.37 25.80
CA GLY A 561 -0.79 10.37 24.35
C GLY A 561 0.36 11.06 23.60
N VAL A 562 1.48 11.34 24.29
CA VAL A 562 2.68 11.87 23.64
C VAL A 562 3.31 10.76 22.80
N VAL A 563 3.58 11.05 21.53
CA VAL A 563 4.25 10.12 20.62
C VAL A 563 5.71 10.00 21.01
N LEU A 564 6.14 8.78 21.33
CA LEU A 564 7.52 8.47 21.69
C LEU A 564 8.34 7.92 20.52
N GLY A 565 7.67 7.37 19.51
CA GLY A 565 8.30 6.91 18.29
C GLY A 565 7.29 6.39 17.28
N ILE A 566 7.61 6.58 15.99
CA ILE A 566 6.88 5.97 14.88
C ILE A 566 7.90 5.33 13.92
N PHE A 567 7.64 4.10 13.50
CA PHE A 567 8.38 3.44 12.44
C PHE A 567 7.40 2.85 11.43
N ARG A 568 7.63 3.13 10.15
CA ARG A 568 6.81 2.59 9.07
C ARG A 568 7.65 1.63 8.23
N GLN A 569 7.23 0.38 8.09
CA GLN A 569 7.95 -0.55 7.21
C GLN A 569 7.92 -0.06 5.76
N GLN A 570 8.96 -0.41 5.00
CA GLN A 570 9.02 -0.09 3.58
C GLN A 570 7.77 -0.63 2.88
N ASP A 571 7.13 0.19 2.05
CA ASP A 571 5.90 -0.16 1.31
C ASP A 571 4.62 -0.35 2.16
N ALA A 572 4.64 -0.04 3.46
CA ALA A 572 3.39 0.01 4.23
C ALA A 572 2.46 1.11 3.66
N PRO A 573 1.13 0.92 3.66
CA PRO A 573 0.22 1.99 3.28
C PRO A 573 0.43 3.23 4.14
N VAL A 574 0.36 4.41 3.52
CA VAL A 574 0.66 5.69 4.21
C VAL A 574 -0.44 6.04 5.22
N PHE A 575 -1.69 5.63 4.99
CA PHE A 575 -2.78 5.88 5.94
C PHE A 575 -2.46 5.35 7.36
N GLY A 576 -1.68 4.27 7.45
CA GLY A 576 -1.27 3.67 8.71
C GLY A 576 -0.44 4.59 9.61
N PHE A 577 0.21 5.62 9.03
CA PHE A 577 1.06 6.54 9.78
C PHE A 577 0.27 7.31 10.86
N ASP A 578 -0.86 7.91 10.51
CA ASP A 578 -1.74 8.57 11.48
C ASP A 578 -2.56 7.56 12.30
N VAL A 579 -3.09 6.52 11.64
CA VAL A 579 -3.96 5.53 12.27
C VAL A 579 -3.24 4.75 13.37
N SER A 580 -1.98 4.36 13.19
CA SER A 580 -1.22 3.66 14.23
C SER A 580 -1.09 4.49 15.51
N VAL A 581 -0.94 5.81 15.40
CA VAL A 581 -0.93 6.72 16.55
C VAL A 581 -2.32 6.86 17.17
N GLN A 582 -3.38 7.03 16.36
CA GLN A 582 -4.76 7.06 16.88
C GLN A 582 -5.07 5.80 17.70
N LYS A 583 -4.67 4.63 17.18
CA LYS A 583 -4.85 3.34 17.84
C LYS A 583 -4.09 3.26 19.17
N ALA A 584 -2.82 3.65 19.17
CA ALA A 584 -2.02 3.69 20.41
C ALA A 584 -2.65 4.64 21.45
N ARG A 585 -3.02 5.86 21.04
CA ARG A 585 -3.67 6.85 21.92
C ARG A 585 -5.00 6.35 22.47
N THR A 586 -5.78 5.64 21.66
CA THR A 586 -7.07 5.08 22.08
C THR A 586 -6.89 4.03 23.17
N ALA A 587 -6.01 3.04 22.97
CA ALA A 587 -5.71 2.03 23.99
C ALA A 587 -5.16 2.64 25.29
N ALA A 588 -4.24 3.60 25.20
CA ALA A 588 -3.72 4.31 26.37
C ALA A 588 -4.81 5.12 27.09
N PHE A 589 -5.67 5.82 26.34
CA PHE A 589 -6.72 6.66 26.89
C PHE A 589 -7.78 5.86 27.63
N TYR A 590 -8.38 4.84 26.98
CA TYR A 590 -9.45 4.06 27.61
C TYR A 590 -8.95 3.22 28.80
N SER A 591 -7.68 2.83 28.80
CA SER A 591 -7.06 2.11 29.92
C SER A 591 -6.63 3.04 31.07
N SER A 592 -6.74 4.36 30.90
CA SER A 592 -6.34 5.36 31.89
C SER A 592 -7.36 5.49 33.02
N GLY A 593 -6.86 5.79 34.22
CA GLY A 593 -7.67 6.14 35.39
C GLY A 593 -8.59 7.34 35.20
N ASN A 594 -8.26 8.22 34.25
CA ASN A 594 -8.93 9.51 34.08
C ASN A 594 -9.87 9.56 32.85
N ALA A 595 -10.03 8.47 32.11
CA ALA A 595 -10.75 8.47 30.84
C ALA A 595 -12.18 9.02 30.97
N GLY A 596 -12.96 8.51 31.93
CA GLY A 596 -14.32 8.97 32.19
C GLY A 596 -14.41 10.41 32.66
N ALA A 597 -13.45 10.86 33.48
CA ALA A 597 -13.39 12.25 33.95
C ALA A 597 -13.07 13.23 32.80
N LEU A 598 -12.11 12.87 31.94
CA LEU A 598 -11.74 13.67 30.77
C LEU A 598 -12.89 13.76 29.75
N LEU A 599 -13.58 12.64 29.48
CA LEU A 599 -14.77 12.66 28.62
C LEU A 599 -15.87 13.56 29.19
N ARG A 600 -16.15 13.49 30.49
CA ARG A 600 -17.13 14.38 31.13
C ARG A 600 -16.71 15.85 31.05
N GLY A 601 -15.45 16.16 31.36
CA GLY A 601 -14.91 17.51 31.29
C GLY A 601 -14.96 18.10 29.87
N ALA A 602 -14.83 17.25 28.85
CA ALA A 602 -14.95 17.64 27.45
C ALA A 602 -16.40 17.70 26.92
N GLY A 603 -17.41 17.43 27.77
CA GLY A 603 -18.83 17.49 27.40
C GLY A 603 -19.44 16.17 26.89
N PHE A 604 -18.69 15.07 26.93
CA PHE A 604 -19.11 13.75 26.44
C PHE A 604 -19.58 12.81 27.57
N GLY A 605 -20.12 13.37 28.65
CA GLY A 605 -20.53 12.60 29.84
C GLY A 605 -21.63 11.57 29.58
N SER A 606 -22.51 11.79 28.60
CA SER A 606 -23.56 10.84 28.21
C SER A 606 -23.00 9.49 27.74
N TYR A 607 -21.86 9.48 27.06
CA TYR A 607 -21.16 8.25 26.68
C TYR A 607 -20.62 7.49 27.89
N VAL A 608 -20.13 8.23 28.90
CA VAL A 608 -19.66 7.66 30.17
C VAL A 608 -20.84 7.06 30.95
N ASP A 609 -22.00 7.73 30.96
CA ASP A 609 -23.21 7.25 31.61
C ASP A 609 -23.73 5.97 30.96
N ARG A 610 -23.75 5.88 29.62
CA ARG A 610 -24.13 4.66 28.89
C ARG A 610 -23.17 3.50 29.19
N ALA A 611 -21.87 3.74 29.16
CA ALA A 611 -20.88 2.72 29.53
C ALA A 611 -21.06 2.24 30.97
N SER A 612 -21.30 3.16 31.92
CA SER A 612 -21.53 2.81 33.31
C SER A 612 -22.82 2.02 33.52
N ALA A 613 -23.89 2.31 32.77
CA ALA A 613 -25.14 1.55 32.80
C ALA A 613 -24.94 0.10 32.31
N ASP A 614 -23.98 -0.08 31.40
CA ASP A 614 -23.52 -1.37 30.89
C ASP A 614 -22.51 -2.08 31.81
N GLY A 615 -22.21 -1.52 32.99
CA GLY A 615 -21.23 -2.06 33.94
C GLY A 615 -19.77 -1.83 33.56
N LEU A 616 -19.51 -1.05 32.50
CA LEU A 616 -18.18 -0.74 32.00
C LEU A 616 -17.65 0.54 32.66
N LYS A 617 -16.57 0.40 33.44
CA LYS A 617 -15.91 1.53 34.09
C LYS A 617 -14.78 2.09 33.24
N LEU A 618 -14.69 3.41 33.18
CA LEU A 618 -13.65 4.18 32.49
C LEU A 618 -12.71 4.86 33.49
N ASP A 619 -12.21 4.06 34.44
CA ASP A 619 -11.47 4.49 35.63
C ASP A 619 -10.14 3.73 35.80
N GLY A 620 -9.64 3.10 34.73
CA GLY A 620 -8.39 2.34 34.73
C GLY A 620 -8.50 0.92 35.31
N SER A 621 -9.69 0.48 35.73
CA SER A 621 -9.92 -0.91 36.17
C SER A 621 -9.93 -1.93 35.03
N VAL A 622 -9.97 -1.47 33.77
CA VAL A 622 -9.99 -2.30 32.57
C VAL A 622 -8.90 -1.83 31.60
N ALA A 623 -8.10 -2.77 31.10
CA ALA A 623 -7.15 -2.57 30.02
C ALA A 623 -7.83 -2.83 28.67
N PHE A 624 -7.96 -1.78 27.86
CA PHE A 624 -8.65 -1.79 26.57
C PHE A 624 -7.68 -1.89 25.40
N THR A 625 -8.06 -2.68 24.40
CA THR A 625 -7.53 -2.62 23.03
C THR A 625 -8.56 -1.96 22.12
N ASP A 626 -8.15 -1.51 20.93
CA ASP A 626 -9.12 -0.99 19.96
C ASP A 626 -10.07 -2.06 19.43
N ARG A 627 -9.75 -3.34 19.59
CA ARG A 627 -10.73 -4.39 19.30
C ARG A 627 -11.90 -4.32 20.27
N ALA A 628 -11.64 -4.13 21.56
CA ALA A 628 -12.68 -3.92 22.57
C ALA A 628 -13.42 -2.61 22.33
N GLY A 629 -12.68 -1.53 22.11
CA GLY A 629 -13.24 -0.21 21.82
C GLY A 629 -14.13 -0.21 20.59
N GLY A 630 -13.67 -0.79 19.48
CA GLY A 630 -14.43 -0.96 18.25
C GLY A 630 -15.70 -1.76 18.42
N PHE A 631 -15.63 -2.85 19.20
CA PHE A 631 -16.81 -3.65 19.53
C PHE A 631 -17.88 -2.85 20.29
N LEU A 632 -17.48 -1.87 21.12
CA LEU A 632 -18.38 -0.96 21.84
C LEU A 632 -18.88 0.24 21.02
N HIS A 633 -18.32 0.47 19.82
CA HIS A 633 -18.72 1.52 18.87
C HIS A 633 -19.61 1.00 17.73
N ARG A 634 -20.14 -0.22 17.87
CA ARG A 634 -21.00 -0.82 16.86
C ARG A 634 -22.44 -0.32 17.01
N PRO A 635 -23.14 -0.03 15.89
CA PRO A 635 -24.57 0.31 15.92
C PRO A 635 -25.44 -0.91 16.29
N PHE A 636 -24.84 -2.10 16.30
CA PHE A 636 -25.38 -3.35 16.81
C PHE A 636 -24.43 -3.91 17.87
N PHE A 637 -24.88 -4.04 19.11
CA PHE A 637 -24.10 -4.67 20.17
C PHE A 637 -24.83 -5.91 20.74
N PRO A 638 -24.27 -7.12 20.58
CA PRO A 638 -22.97 -7.44 19.98
C PRO A 638 -22.92 -7.29 18.46
N ASP A 639 -21.70 -7.10 17.93
CA ASP A 639 -21.50 -6.94 16.49
C ASP A 639 -22.04 -8.13 15.69
N GLY A 640 -22.63 -7.84 14.54
CA GLY A 640 -23.22 -8.83 13.63
C GLY A 640 -24.53 -9.47 14.12
N ILE A 641 -25.16 -8.93 15.16
CA ILE A 641 -26.51 -9.32 15.58
C ILE A 641 -27.46 -8.14 15.36
N ASN A 642 -28.18 -8.14 14.23
CA ASN A 642 -29.18 -7.12 13.90
C ASN A 642 -30.27 -7.02 14.98
N ASN A 643 -30.90 -5.84 15.07
CA ASN A 643 -31.95 -5.52 16.05
C ASN A 643 -31.49 -5.55 17.52
N SER A 644 -30.18 -5.58 17.76
CA SER A 644 -29.61 -5.30 19.07
C SER A 644 -29.48 -3.78 19.27
N ALA A 645 -29.48 -3.35 20.53
CA ALA A 645 -29.22 -1.95 20.87
C ALA A 645 -27.76 -1.58 20.54
N ALA A 646 -27.49 -0.32 20.24
CA ALA A 646 -26.15 0.13 19.94
C ALA A 646 -25.20 -0.02 21.15
N GLY A 647 -23.91 -0.15 20.86
CA GLY A 647 -22.86 -0.11 21.88
C GLY A 647 -22.82 1.27 22.56
N PRO A 648 -22.29 1.36 23.80
CA PRO A 648 -22.35 2.58 24.60
C PRO A 648 -21.61 3.78 23.97
N PHE A 649 -20.72 3.54 23.01
CA PHE A 649 -19.99 4.59 22.29
C PHE A 649 -20.49 4.86 20.87
N SER A 650 -21.51 4.13 20.41
CA SER A 650 -22.12 4.33 19.09
C SER A 650 -23.33 5.27 19.15
N ARG A 651 -23.76 5.73 17.98
CA ARG A 651 -25.15 6.17 17.74
C ARG A 651 -26.07 4.96 17.64
N GLU A 652 -27.34 5.16 17.98
CA GLU A 652 -28.40 4.20 17.65
C GLU A 652 -28.56 4.10 16.14
N LEU A 653 -29.00 2.94 15.64
CA LEU A 653 -29.05 2.69 14.19
C LEU A 653 -29.85 3.75 13.44
N ASN A 654 -31.00 4.19 13.97
CA ASN A 654 -31.85 5.22 13.37
C ASN A 654 -31.25 6.64 13.34
N GLU A 655 -30.09 6.84 13.96
CA GLU A 655 -29.29 8.06 13.87
C GLU A 655 -27.94 7.82 13.17
N TRP A 656 -27.61 6.57 12.88
CA TRP A 656 -26.30 6.15 12.41
C TRP A 656 -26.13 6.36 10.90
N SER A 657 -24.91 6.72 10.52
CA SER A 657 -24.37 6.75 9.16
C SER A 657 -22.85 6.56 9.23
N VAL A 658 -22.17 6.39 8.08
CA VAL A 658 -20.70 6.43 8.07
C VAL A 658 -20.15 7.82 8.44
N PHE A 659 -20.99 8.86 8.45
CA PHE A 659 -20.66 10.20 8.92
C PHE A 659 -21.33 10.56 10.26
N ASN A 660 -21.78 9.58 11.04
CA ASN A 660 -22.32 9.74 12.39
C ASN A 660 -22.15 8.47 13.23
N VAL A 661 -20.91 8.05 13.47
CA VAL A 661 -20.57 6.78 14.14
C VAL A 661 -20.59 6.83 15.68
N GLY A 662 -20.87 8.00 16.28
CA GLY A 662 -20.89 8.20 17.73
C GLY A 662 -19.64 8.91 18.25
N LEU A 663 -19.09 8.42 19.36
CA LEU A 663 -18.07 9.13 20.13
C LEU A 663 -16.83 9.50 19.30
N GLN A 664 -16.40 8.63 18.36
CA GLN A 664 -15.27 8.92 17.48
C GLN A 664 -15.45 10.22 16.70
N LEU A 665 -16.62 10.43 16.07
CA LEU A 665 -16.89 11.67 15.36
C LEU A 665 -17.16 12.82 16.33
N ASP A 666 -17.97 12.59 17.37
CA ASP A 666 -18.37 13.64 18.31
C ASP A 666 -17.16 14.31 18.97
N LEU A 667 -16.09 13.54 19.25
CA LEU A 667 -14.82 14.05 19.79
C LEU A 667 -14.14 15.06 18.88
N ILE A 668 -14.28 14.89 17.56
CA ILE A 668 -13.53 15.69 16.58
C ILE A 668 -14.36 16.76 15.87
N LYS A 669 -15.69 16.63 15.87
CA LYS A 669 -16.57 17.34 14.96
C LYS A 669 -16.39 18.86 15.02
N THR A 670 -16.44 19.46 16.21
CA THR A 670 -16.38 20.92 16.37
C THR A 670 -15.04 21.49 15.88
N ASN A 671 -13.94 20.82 16.19
CA ASN A 671 -12.62 21.29 15.80
C ASN A 671 -12.35 21.02 14.31
N LEU A 672 -12.84 19.89 13.78
CA LEU A 672 -12.80 19.61 12.34
C LEU A 672 -13.56 20.69 11.54
N GLN A 673 -14.75 21.08 11.97
CA GLN A 673 -15.52 22.16 11.35
C GLN A 673 -14.75 23.49 11.39
N THR A 674 -14.10 23.80 12.52
CA THR A 674 -13.25 24.98 12.67
C THR A 674 -12.11 24.97 11.64
N VAL A 675 -11.41 23.84 11.49
CA VAL A 675 -10.31 23.70 10.53
C VAL A 675 -10.80 23.76 9.08
N LEU A 676 -11.93 23.13 8.77
CA LEU A 676 -12.55 23.19 7.44
C LEU A 676 -13.01 24.59 7.04
N SER A 677 -13.33 25.46 8.01
CA SER A 677 -13.63 26.87 7.80
C SER A 677 -12.40 27.79 7.79
N GLY A 678 -11.17 27.22 7.82
CA GLY A 678 -9.91 27.96 7.75
C GLY A 678 -9.30 28.35 9.10
N GLY A 679 -9.85 27.86 10.22
CA GLY A 679 -9.25 27.98 11.54
C GLY A 679 -8.15 26.95 11.80
N ALA A 680 -7.55 26.99 12.99
CA ALA A 680 -6.59 26.00 13.45
C ALA A 680 -7.02 25.45 14.82
N ALA A 681 -7.08 24.12 14.92
CA ALA A 681 -7.39 23.41 16.16
C ALA A 681 -6.84 21.98 16.08
N PRO A 682 -6.41 21.37 17.21
CA PRO A 682 -6.20 19.93 17.28
C PRO A 682 -7.53 19.21 17.02
N CYS A 683 -7.51 17.94 16.62
CA CYS A 683 -8.76 17.25 16.33
C CYS A 683 -9.69 17.16 17.53
N THR A 684 -9.20 17.03 18.77
CA THR A 684 -10.07 16.97 19.95
C THR A 684 -9.73 18.04 20.99
N SER A 685 -10.67 18.30 21.91
CA SER A 685 -10.43 19.10 23.11
C SER A 685 -9.74 18.34 24.24
N ILE A 686 -9.59 17.01 24.10
CA ILE A 686 -8.92 16.16 25.09
C ILE A 686 -7.43 16.12 24.75
N PRO A 687 -6.53 16.65 25.60
CA PRO A 687 -5.10 16.78 25.27
C PRO A 687 -4.41 15.46 24.95
N ASN A 688 -4.93 14.34 25.47
CA ASN A 688 -4.40 12.99 25.24
C ASN A 688 -4.71 12.44 23.84
N LEU A 689 -5.63 13.05 23.10
CA LEU A 689 -6.19 12.56 21.84
C LEU A 689 -6.09 13.61 20.71
N PRO A 690 -4.94 14.24 20.45
CA PRO A 690 -4.89 15.40 19.54
C PRO A 690 -5.18 15.05 18.07
N ASN A 691 -5.10 13.78 17.66
CA ASN A 691 -5.57 13.28 16.36
C ASN A 691 -6.84 12.41 16.42
N GLY A 692 -7.56 12.41 17.55
CA GLY A 692 -8.78 11.61 17.72
C GLY A 692 -8.55 10.20 18.25
N ILE A 693 -9.55 9.33 18.06
CA ILE A 693 -9.53 7.91 18.45
C ILE A 693 -9.75 7.01 17.23
N GLN A 694 -9.32 5.75 17.34
CA GLN A 694 -9.62 4.73 16.35
C GLN A 694 -10.45 3.59 16.95
N ILE A 695 -11.37 3.03 16.15
CA ILE A 695 -12.39 2.08 16.62
C ILE A 695 -12.36 0.75 15.86
N PHE A 696 -11.16 0.33 15.45
CA PHE A 696 -10.91 -1.00 14.89
C PHE A 696 -9.57 -1.57 15.36
N PRO A 697 -9.38 -2.91 15.34
CA PRO A 697 -8.29 -3.60 16.04
C PRO A 697 -6.87 -3.20 15.60
N GLY A 698 -5.88 -3.47 16.45
CA GLY A 698 -4.47 -3.20 16.17
C GLY A 698 -3.70 -2.46 17.28
N SER A 699 -4.10 -2.55 18.54
CA SER A 699 -3.39 -1.89 19.65
C SER A 699 -3.38 -2.69 20.93
N VAL A 700 -2.39 -2.42 21.78
CA VAL A 700 -2.25 -3.01 23.11
C VAL A 700 -1.79 -1.92 24.10
N PRO A 701 -2.44 -1.77 25.26
CA PRO A 701 -1.96 -0.89 26.32
C PRO A 701 -0.76 -1.53 27.01
N LEU A 702 0.25 -0.71 27.34
CA LEU A 702 1.53 -1.15 27.89
C LEU A 702 1.57 -0.90 29.40
N TYR A 703 2.03 -1.89 30.17
CA TYR A 703 2.11 -1.86 31.63
C TYR A 703 3.51 -2.24 32.13
N LYS A 704 3.98 -1.55 33.18
CA LYS A 704 5.11 -1.97 34.01
C LYS A 704 4.66 -2.09 35.45
N ASN A 705 4.99 -3.20 36.11
CA ASN A 705 4.65 -3.42 37.52
C ASN A 705 3.15 -3.21 37.83
N GLY A 706 2.28 -3.60 36.90
CA GLY A 706 0.82 -3.43 37.03
C GLY A 706 0.30 -2.01 36.82
N VAL A 707 1.16 -1.04 36.49
CA VAL A 707 0.80 0.35 36.21
C VAL A 707 0.82 0.60 34.70
N LEU A 708 -0.18 1.31 34.17
CA LEU A 708 -0.22 1.73 32.77
C LEU A 708 0.92 2.72 32.48
N VAL A 709 1.67 2.51 31.40
CA VAL A 709 2.83 3.33 31.02
C VAL A 709 2.75 3.90 29.60
N GLY A 710 1.78 3.45 28.81
CA GLY A 710 1.60 3.88 27.43
C GLY A 710 0.80 2.87 26.62
N ALA A 711 0.98 2.88 25.31
CA ALA A 711 0.38 1.90 24.40
C ALA A 711 1.20 1.79 23.11
N ILE A 712 1.04 0.65 22.43
CA ILE A 712 1.46 0.43 21.05
C ILE A 712 0.24 0.36 20.13
N GLY A 713 0.34 0.94 18.94
CA GLY A 713 -0.65 0.84 17.88
C GLY A 713 -0.01 0.50 16.54
N ILE A 714 -0.68 -0.36 15.77
CA ILE A 714 -0.23 -0.93 14.50
C ILE A 714 -1.29 -0.67 13.43
N SER A 715 -0.87 -0.23 12.25
CA SER A 715 -1.79 -0.15 11.11
C SER A 715 -1.09 -0.27 9.77
N GLY A 716 -1.64 -1.11 8.89
CA GLY A 716 -1.25 -1.13 7.47
C GLY A 716 -1.62 -2.41 6.73
N ASP A 717 -2.02 -3.48 7.42
CA ASP A 717 -2.47 -4.72 6.78
C ASP A 717 -3.86 -5.12 7.30
N GLY A 718 -4.17 -6.41 7.38
CA GLY A 718 -5.42 -6.88 8.01
C GLY A 718 -5.44 -6.64 9.52
N VAL A 719 -6.63 -6.41 10.08
CA VAL A 719 -6.81 -6.08 11.50
C VAL A 719 -6.36 -7.19 12.46
N ASP A 720 -6.40 -8.46 12.03
CA ASP A 720 -5.89 -9.57 12.82
C ASP A 720 -4.34 -9.65 12.76
N GLN A 721 -3.73 -9.24 11.65
CA GLN A 721 -2.28 -9.04 11.55
C GLN A 721 -1.83 -7.90 12.46
N ASP A 722 -2.54 -6.76 12.44
CA ASP A 722 -2.23 -5.62 13.29
C ASP A 722 -2.26 -6.01 14.78
N ASP A 723 -3.26 -6.79 15.21
CA ASP A 723 -3.33 -7.32 16.59
C ASP A 723 -2.16 -8.23 16.95
N LEU A 724 -1.77 -9.15 16.06
CA LEU A 724 -0.64 -10.05 16.28
C LEU A 724 0.67 -9.27 16.43
N ILE A 725 0.87 -8.25 15.57
CA ILE A 725 2.05 -7.41 15.60
C ILE A 725 2.07 -6.53 16.86
N ALA A 726 0.90 -6.00 17.27
CA ALA A 726 0.77 -5.22 18.50
C ALA A 726 1.11 -6.08 19.74
N ALA A 727 0.67 -7.34 19.75
CA ALA A 727 1.01 -8.30 20.80
C ALA A 727 2.51 -8.62 20.83
N GLY A 728 3.14 -8.79 19.66
CA GLY A 728 4.57 -9.02 19.53
C GLY A 728 5.40 -7.84 20.06
N GLY A 729 5.03 -6.60 19.70
CA GLY A 729 5.67 -5.39 20.21
C GLY A 729 5.44 -5.18 21.71
N GLY A 730 4.24 -5.46 22.20
CA GLY A 730 3.87 -5.34 23.62
C GLY A 730 4.40 -6.46 24.52
N ALA A 731 5.17 -7.42 24.00
CA ALA A 731 5.73 -8.51 24.79
C ALA A 731 6.65 -7.97 25.91
N GLY A 732 6.40 -8.40 27.15
CA GLY A 732 7.07 -7.86 28.34
C GLY A 732 6.38 -6.64 28.97
N PHE A 733 5.38 -6.07 28.30
CA PHE A 733 4.60 -4.91 28.73
C PHE A 733 3.09 -5.20 28.76
N ALA A 734 2.68 -6.45 28.71
CA ALA A 734 1.27 -6.81 28.64
C ALA A 734 0.51 -6.42 29.92
N PRO A 735 -0.78 -6.04 29.82
CA PRO A 735 -1.60 -5.78 30.99
C PRO A 735 -1.78 -7.06 31.83
N PRO A 736 -1.95 -6.92 33.17
CA PRO A 736 -2.39 -8.00 34.04
C PRO A 736 -3.65 -8.68 33.48
N VAL A 737 -3.67 -10.00 33.47
CA VAL A 737 -4.76 -10.78 32.83
C VAL A 737 -6.13 -10.45 33.43
N ASN A 738 -6.20 -10.26 34.75
CA ASN A 738 -7.45 -10.02 35.47
C ASN A 738 -8.12 -8.66 35.16
N ILE A 739 -7.42 -7.73 34.51
CA ILE A 739 -7.98 -6.43 34.12
C ILE A 739 -8.19 -6.30 32.60
N ARG A 740 -7.86 -7.32 31.80
CA ARG A 740 -8.05 -7.25 30.35
C ARG A 740 -9.54 -7.12 30.01
N SER A 741 -9.85 -6.43 28.91
CA SER A 741 -11.22 -6.30 28.42
C SER A 741 -11.92 -7.65 28.23
N ASP A 742 -11.18 -8.72 27.91
CA ASP A 742 -11.73 -10.08 27.82
C ASP A 742 -12.18 -10.69 29.14
N GLN A 743 -11.98 -10.02 30.28
CA GLN A 743 -12.57 -10.36 31.58
C GLN A 743 -13.88 -9.61 31.87
N VAL A 744 -14.29 -8.70 30.99
CA VAL A 744 -15.47 -7.85 31.17
C VAL A 744 -16.64 -8.36 30.33
N LEU A 745 -17.82 -8.36 30.93
CA LEU A 745 -19.09 -8.66 30.29
C LEU A 745 -19.90 -7.37 30.16
N VAL A 746 -20.37 -7.07 28.96
CA VAL A 746 -21.34 -5.99 28.70
C VAL A 746 -22.60 -6.64 28.15
N ARG A 747 -23.74 -6.41 28.81
CA ARG A 747 -25.04 -7.03 28.45
C ARG A 747 -24.97 -8.55 28.24
N GLY A 748 -24.14 -9.23 29.03
CA GLY A 748 -23.92 -10.69 28.94
C GLY A 748 -22.94 -11.14 27.85
N VAL A 749 -22.36 -10.21 27.07
CA VAL A 749 -21.38 -10.50 26.03
C VAL A 749 -19.98 -10.17 26.52
N ARG A 750 -19.05 -11.12 26.38
CA ARG A 750 -17.63 -10.90 26.71
C ARG A 750 -16.98 -9.98 25.68
N LEU A 751 -16.32 -8.92 26.14
CA LEU A 751 -15.57 -8.06 25.23
C LEU A 751 -14.35 -8.80 24.66
N PRO A 752 -13.94 -8.52 23.42
CA PRO A 752 -12.69 -9.07 22.89
C PRO A 752 -11.47 -8.34 23.48
N PHE A 753 -10.29 -8.98 23.43
CA PHE A 753 -9.00 -8.34 23.70
C PHE A 753 -8.14 -8.32 22.44
N LEU A 754 -7.69 -9.47 21.94
CA LEU A 754 -6.96 -9.60 20.68
C LEU A 754 -7.49 -10.79 19.87
N LYS A 755 -7.32 -10.76 18.55
CA LYS A 755 -7.58 -11.90 17.66
C LYS A 755 -6.42 -12.05 16.68
N PHE A 756 -5.90 -13.25 16.57
CA PHE A 756 -4.76 -13.55 15.69
C PHE A 756 -5.21 -14.34 14.45
N PRO A 757 -4.52 -14.18 13.31
CA PRO A 757 -4.80 -14.96 12.12
C PRO A 757 -4.52 -16.44 12.38
N ARG A 758 -5.33 -17.33 11.80
CA ARG A 758 -5.25 -18.78 12.03
C ARG A 758 -3.90 -19.41 11.65
N SER A 759 -3.24 -18.84 10.64
CA SER A 759 -1.96 -19.32 10.13
C SER A 759 -1.04 -18.14 9.82
N PRO A 760 -0.38 -17.53 10.81
CA PRO A 760 0.38 -16.29 10.63
C PRO A 760 1.68 -16.45 9.84
N ASN A 761 2.26 -17.65 9.79
CA ASN A 761 3.61 -17.88 9.25
C ASN A 761 3.61 -18.63 7.90
N LEU A 762 2.47 -18.65 7.19
CA LEU A 762 2.33 -19.35 5.90
C LEU A 762 2.74 -18.48 4.73
#